data_AF-A0A2T2REM8-F1
#
_entry.id   AF-A0A2T2REM8-F1
#
_cell.length_a   1.000
_cell.length_b   1.000
_cell.length_c   1.000
_cell.angle_alpha   90.00
_cell.angle_beta   90.00
_cell.angle_gamma   90.00
#
_symmetry.space_group_name_H-M   'P 1'
#
loop_
_entity.id
_entity.type
_entity.pdbx_description
1 polymer ?
#
loop_
_entity_poly.entity_id
_entity_poly.type
_entity_poly.pdbx_seq_one_letter_code
_entity_poly.pdbx_strand_id
1 'polypeptide(L)'
;MKPIRTFNVSPSLPEKLEPLKKLAYNIYWDWNIEAKDLFRRLDNELWESCRHNPVALLGNISQERLAEISEDEGFLAQMERAEQQLDQYLQERNWFRKHRDHPSQQECYAYFCAEYGLTDSLPLYSGGLGVLAGDHLKSASDLGLPLVAVGLLYQEGFFSQYLNADGWQQETYPVNDFSNMPLHLEHNADGSELRIEVGYPGRTVYARVWRIDVGGVPLYLLDTNIEPNSDYDHNITDRLYGGDLDMRIHQEMMLGIGGCRALKALGYSPTVYHLNEGHSAFLVLERIRRLVEDEGLSFDAAKQMVQSSQMFTTHTPVSAGFDMFDPDQTMYYMGEYADIFGLSREEFLAMGRENTGDLSSPFSMAALALRTSSFLNGVSKLHGEVSRDMFKGMWKGLPTEEVPITAITNGVHARSVVAKSKQQLYNRYLGPNWSDLGDDDSLWEKVNSIPDDELWRNHERARADMVVLVRDWLGKKLRQRGASQAELDKAKEVLDPDVLTIGFARRFATYKRATLFLRDIERIKKIILGNPNRRLQFVIAGKAHPKDMPGKELIRQLIHTAREEGIEEYVVFVPDYDIHLARAMVSGCDIWLNTPRRPREASGTSGMKAAMNGVPNLSVLDGWWDEADHTATGWAIGQGEIYEDQEYQDEVEANALYDLLEQEIVPLFYNRDNNGVPRGWVQKMKNAIRLNTPQFNTARMLRDYSLRGYFPASDRYFAMTENNYSNAKSVAEWKKYLFERWYDIRIENIEVSEETDIVVNETVNVKAVLDLAGLKPDDVSVELYQGKMNSDGEVFNATAVPMEYTGDQSEAGVVYKSSLVFHSSGLQGLSLRVLPKNEYMAHPHELGLILWADERTLYNE
;
A
#
# COMPACT_ATOMS: atom_id res chain seq x y z
N MET A 1 -38.63 22.41 -1.31
CA MET A 1 -39.62 21.99 -2.34
C MET A 1 -39.12 20.67 -2.91
N LYS A 2 -39.86 19.55 -2.81
CA LYS A 2 -39.41 18.26 -3.39
C LYS A 2 -39.75 18.25 -4.89
N PRO A 3 -38.84 17.80 -5.79
CA PRO A 3 -39.11 17.80 -7.22
C PRO A 3 -40.26 16.84 -7.55
N ILE A 4 -41.12 17.22 -8.52
CA ILE A 4 -42.18 16.34 -9.05
C ILE A 4 -41.56 15.20 -9.88
N ARG A 5 -40.42 15.46 -10.52
CA ARG A 5 -39.63 14.48 -11.28
C ARG A 5 -38.19 14.98 -11.39
N THR A 6 -37.23 14.06 -11.36
CA THR A 6 -35.82 14.34 -11.60
C THR A 6 -35.44 13.88 -13.01
N PHE A 7 -34.58 14.65 -13.68
CA PHE A 7 -34.01 14.33 -14.99
C PHE A 7 -32.51 14.58 -14.91
N ASN A 8 -31.70 13.72 -15.50
CA ASN A 8 -30.31 14.03 -15.76
C ASN A 8 -30.23 14.71 -17.14
N VAL A 9 -29.74 15.95 -17.19
CA VAL A 9 -29.62 16.72 -18.42
C VAL A 9 -28.14 16.88 -18.72
N SER A 10 -27.65 16.14 -19.72
CA SER A 10 -26.28 16.29 -20.20
C SER A 10 -26.20 17.38 -21.28
N PRO A 11 -25.07 18.10 -21.39
CA PRO A 11 -24.85 19.03 -22.49
C PRO A 11 -24.82 18.29 -23.83
N SER A 12 -25.30 18.96 -24.87
CA SER A 12 -25.20 18.44 -26.23
C SER A 12 -23.79 18.74 -26.75
N LEU A 13 -22.90 17.77 -26.69
CA LEU A 13 -21.59 17.89 -27.33
C LEU A 13 -21.79 17.97 -28.86
N PRO A 14 -21.19 18.96 -29.55
CA PRO A 14 -21.06 18.92 -30.99
C PRO A 14 -20.37 17.61 -31.42
N GLU A 15 -20.74 17.05 -32.59
CA GLU A 15 -20.19 15.78 -33.07
C GLU A 15 -18.65 15.76 -33.10
N LYS A 16 -18.03 16.88 -33.47
CA LYS A 16 -16.56 17.07 -33.46
C LYS A 16 -15.93 16.94 -32.06
N LEU A 17 -16.70 17.09 -30.98
CA LEU A 17 -16.23 17.09 -29.58
C LEU A 17 -16.64 15.84 -28.80
N GLU A 18 -17.34 14.88 -29.42
CA GLU A 18 -17.70 13.60 -28.79
C GLU A 18 -16.51 12.83 -28.16
N PRO A 19 -15.28 12.85 -28.74
CA PRO A 19 -14.12 12.21 -28.10
C PRO A 19 -13.81 12.72 -26.68
N LEU A 20 -14.20 13.94 -26.32
CA LEU A 20 -14.04 14.46 -24.95
C LEU A 20 -14.75 13.59 -23.92
N LYS A 21 -15.88 12.97 -24.28
CA LYS A 21 -16.62 12.08 -23.38
C LYS A 21 -15.79 10.83 -23.05
N LYS A 22 -15.22 10.19 -24.07
CA LYS A 22 -14.33 9.03 -23.88
C LYS A 22 -13.12 9.39 -23.00
N LEU A 23 -12.50 10.54 -23.26
CA LEU A 23 -11.36 11.04 -22.46
C LEU A 23 -11.76 11.38 -21.03
N ALA A 24 -12.97 11.91 -20.79
CA ALA A 24 -13.40 12.32 -19.46
C ALA A 24 -13.70 11.15 -18.52
N TYR A 25 -14.22 10.04 -19.07
CA TYR A 25 -14.65 8.87 -18.30
C TYR A 25 -13.54 7.84 -18.04
N ASN A 26 -12.38 7.94 -18.71
CA ASN A 26 -11.21 7.13 -18.39
C ASN A 26 -10.17 7.96 -17.66
N ILE A 27 -9.85 7.62 -16.41
CA ILE A 27 -8.99 8.46 -15.55
C ILE A 27 -7.53 8.55 -15.99
N TYR A 28 -7.15 7.86 -17.08
CA TYR A 28 -5.87 8.04 -17.78
C TYR A 28 -5.51 9.52 -18.00
N TRP A 29 -6.52 10.40 -18.17
CA TRP A 29 -6.30 11.84 -18.27
C TRP A 29 -5.51 12.44 -17.10
N ASP A 30 -5.51 11.84 -15.91
CA ASP A 30 -4.84 12.40 -14.73
C ASP A 30 -3.31 12.28 -14.79
N TRP A 31 -2.79 11.22 -15.42
CA TRP A 31 -1.35 11.01 -15.62
C TRP A 31 -0.90 11.18 -17.08
N ASN A 32 -1.81 11.60 -17.96
CA ASN A 32 -1.51 12.05 -19.31
C ASN A 32 -1.57 13.58 -19.40
N ILE A 33 -0.42 14.23 -19.64
CA ILE A 33 -0.31 15.69 -19.66
C ILE A 33 -1.16 16.32 -20.78
N GLU A 34 -1.17 15.69 -21.96
CA GLU A 34 -1.91 16.18 -23.14
C GLU A 34 -3.42 16.27 -22.88
N ALA A 35 -3.99 15.21 -22.30
CA ALA A 35 -5.40 15.13 -21.93
C ALA A 35 -5.76 16.07 -20.77
N LYS A 36 -4.90 16.15 -19.74
CA LYS A 36 -5.13 17.08 -18.62
C LYS A 36 -5.13 18.54 -19.05
N ASP A 37 -4.19 18.92 -19.92
CA ASP A 37 -4.13 20.28 -20.48
C ASP A 37 -5.29 20.57 -21.42
N LEU A 38 -5.84 19.56 -22.10
CA LEU A 38 -7.02 19.71 -22.95
C LEU A 38 -8.22 20.19 -22.13
N PHE A 39 -8.52 19.52 -21.01
CA PHE A 39 -9.63 19.90 -20.13
C PHE A 39 -9.41 21.26 -19.48
N ARG A 40 -8.17 21.58 -19.06
CA ARG A 40 -7.84 22.90 -18.52
C ARG A 40 -8.00 24.02 -19.55
N ARG A 41 -7.73 23.75 -20.83
CA ARG A 41 -7.88 24.71 -21.94
C ARG A 41 -9.35 24.97 -22.31
N LEU A 42 -10.25 24.02 -22.05
CA LEU A 42 -11.70 24.22 -22.26
C LEU A 42 -12.18 25.43 -21.45
N ASP A 43 -11.96 25.38 -20.14
CA ASP A 43 -12.27 26.46 -19.20
C ASP A 43 -11.47 26.25 -17.89
N ASN A 44 -10.49 27.12 -17.64
CA ASN A 44 -9.60 26.99 -16.49
C ASN A 44 -10.30 27.29 -15.16
N GLU A 45 -11.22 28.25 -15.12
CA GLU A 45 -11.94 28.60 -13.89
C GLU A 45 -12.92 27.48 -13.51
N LEU A 46 -13.65 26.95 -14.50
CA LEU A 46 -14.58 25.85 -14.30
C LEU A 46 -13.82 24.58 -13.88
N TRP A 47 -12.67 24.30 -14.48
CA TRP A 47 -11.79 23.19 -14.12
C TRP A 47 -11.39 23.19 -12.63
N GLU A 48 -10.97 24.34 -12.12
CA GLU A 48 -10.63 24.52 -10.70
C GLU A 48 -11.87 24.38 -9.79
N SER A 49 -13.01 24.95 -10.20
CA SER A 49 -14.24 24.89 -9.40
C SER A 49 -14.86 23.48 -9.33
N CYS A 50 -14.67 22.69 -10.38
CA CYS A 50 -15.10 21.29 -10.48
C CYS A 50 -14.12 20.30 -9.83
N ARG A 51 -13.10 20.78 -9.10
CA ARG A 51 -12.04 19.95 -8.50
C ARG A 51 -11.39 19.02 -9.52
N HIS A 52 -11.01 19.55 -10.68
CA HIS A 52 -10.31 18.78 -11.72
C HIS A 52 -11.13 17.56 -12.22
N ASN A 53 -12.46 17.64 -12.20
CA ASN A 53 -13.35 16.61 -12.71
C ASN A 53 -13.78 16.95 -14.15
N PRO A 54 -13.31 16.22 -15.18
CA PRO A 54 -13.68 16.51 -16.56
C PRO A 54 -15.14 16.20 -16.86
N VAL A 55 -15.77 15.23 -16.19
CA VAL A 55 -17.20 14.93 -16.37
C VAL A 55 -18.04 16.08 -15.85
N ALA A 56 -17.74 16.58 -14.65
CA ALA A 56 -18.43 17.74 -14.09
C ALA A 56 -18.15 19.02 -14.90
N LEU A 57 -16.93 19.21 -15.41
CA LEU A 57 -16.60 20.32 -16.31
C LEU A 57 -17.48 20.28 -17.55
N LEU A 58 -17.52 19.13 -18.24
CA LEU A 58 -18.36 18.97 -19.42
C LEU A 58 -19.83 19.17 -19.07
N GLY A 59 -20.30 18.69 -17.92
CA GLY A 59 -21.69 18.89 -17.46
C GLY A 59 -22.08 20.35 -17.19
N ASN A 60 -21.13 21.21 -16.84
CA ASN A 60 -21.39 22.61 -16.44
C ASN A 60 -20.93 23.66 -17.47
N ILE A 61 -20.19 23.26 -18.50
CA ILE A 61 -19.69 24.19 -19.53
C ILE A 61 -20.85 24.74 -20.38
N SER A 62 -20.75 26.00 -20.79
CA SER A 62 -21.79 26.64 -21.60
C SER A 62 -21.81 26.10 -23.03
N GLN A 63 -23.01 26.02 -23.64
CA GLN A 63 -23.16 25.59 -25.03
C GLN A 63 -22.45 26.53 -26.02
N GLU A 64 -22.40 27.83 -25.70
CA GLU A 64 -21.67 28.84 -26.49
C GLU A 64 -20.16 28.53 -26.53
N ARG A 65 -19.57 28.18 -25.39
CA ARG A 65 -18.15 27.81 -25.30
C ARG A 65 -17.86 26.52 -26.08
N LEU A 66 -18.75 25.53 -26.00
CA LEU A 66 -18.61 24.29 -26.79
C LEU A 66 -18.68 24.58 -28.30
N ALA A 67 -19.58 25.46 -28.73
CA ALA A 67 -19.68 25.85 -30.14
C ALA A 67 -18.43 26.60 -30.61
N GLU A 68 -17.89 27.52 -29.81
CA GLU A 68 -16.63 28.22 -30.08
C GLU A 68 -15.46 27.25 -30.24
N ILE A 69 -15.28 26.34 -29.27
CA ILE A 69 -14.18 25.37 -29.27
C ILE A 69 -14.30 24.35 -30.41
N SER A 70 -15.52 24.03 -30.86
CA SER A 70 -15.73 23.13 -31.99
C SER A 70 -15.22 23.66 -33.34
N GLU A 71 -14.88 24.96 -33.41
CA GLU A 71 -14.29 25.61 -34.57
C GLU A 71 -12.80 25.97 -34.36
N ASP A 72 -12.20 25.65 -33.20
CA ASP A 72 -10.77 25.82 -32.93
C ASP A 72 -9.98 24.59 -33.43
N GLU A 73 -9.40 24.68 -34.64
CA GLU A 73 -8.58 23.62 -35.24
C GLU A 73 -7.42 23.15 -34.34
N GLY A 74 -6.82 24.07 -33.57
CA GLY A 74 -5.71 23.74 -32.67
C GLY A 74 -6.17 22.97 -31.44
N PHE A 75 -7.42 23.19 -30.98
CA PHE A 75 -8.04 22.38 -29.93
C PHE A 75 -8.38 20.99 -30.44
N LEU A 76 -9.04 20.90 -31.60
CA LEU A 76 -9.42 19.62 -32.22
C LEU A 76 -8.20 18.72 -32.46
N ALA A 77 -7.11 19.27 -32.99
CA ALA A 77 -5.87 18.51 -33.19
C ALA A 77 -5.23 18.05 -31.88
N GLN A 78 -5.38 18.78 -30.78
CA GLN A 78 -4.90 18.34 -29.45
C GLN A 78 -5.78 17.20 -28.91
N MET A 79 -7.11 17.31 -29.07
CA MET A 79 -8.06 16.29 -28.66
C MET A 79 -7.82 14.98 -29.41
N GLU A 80 -7.65 15.02 -30.74
CA GLU A 80 -7.33 13.83 -31.54
C GLU A 80 -6.03 13.16 -31.08
N ARG A 81 -4.98 13.94 -30.76
CA ARG A 81 -3.74 13.39 -30.21
C ARG A 81 -3.96 12.73 -28.85
N ALA A 82 -4.72 13.34 -27.96
CA ALA A 82 -5.03 12.78 -26.65
C ALA A 82 -5.84 11.49 -26.77
N GLU A 83 -6.81 11.44 -27.68
CA GLU A 83 -7.58 10.23 -27.97
C GLU A 83 -6.71 9.11 -28.54
N GLN A 84 -5.87 9.41 -29.53
CA GLN A 84 -4.95 8.43 -30.11
C GLN A 84 -3.97 7.86 -29.08
N GLN A 85 -3.47 8.70 -28.17
CA GLN A 85 -2.63 8.25 -27.06
C GLN A 85 -3.36 7.28 -26.12
N LEU A 86 -4.62 7.57 -25.79
CA LEU A 86 -5.45 6.66 -24.99
C LEU A 86 -5.68 5.33 -25.73
N ASP A 87 -6.04 5.38 -27.01
CA ASP A 87 -6.29 4.16 -27.80
C ASP A 87 -5.05 3.29 -27.94
N GLN A 88 -3.89 3.90 -28.19
CA GLN A 88 -2.61 3.20 -28.20
C GLN A 88 -2.31 2.58 -26.83
N TYR A 89 -2.45 3.36 -25.76
CA TYR A 89 -2.21 2.91 -24.39
C TYR A 89 -3.07 1.69 -24.01
N LEU A 90 -4.37 1.70 -24.33
CA LEU A 90 -5.27 0.59 -24.01
C LEU A 90 -4.99 -0.71 -24.80
N GLN A 91 -4.34 -0.61 -25.96
CA GLN A 91 -3.98 -1.76 -26.79
C GLN A 91 -2.62 -2.36 -26.39
N GLU A 92 -1.75 -1.59 -25.74
CA GLU A 92 -0.41 -2.00 -25.34
C GLU A 92 -0.43 -2.89 -24.09
N ARG A 93 -0.14 -4.19 -24.27
CA ARG A 93 0.08 -5.14 -23.15
C ARG A 93 1.48 -5.75 -23.20
N ASN A 94 2.46 -4.92 -23.53
CA ASN A 94 3.78 -5.38 -23.95
C ASN A 94 4.57 -6.02 -22.80
N TRP A 95 4.50 -5.46 -21.58
CA TRP A 95 5.25 -6.01 -20.46
C TRP A 95 4.70 -7.37 -20.01
N PHE A 96 3.40 -7.47 -19.71
CA PHE A 96 2.76 -8.74 -19.30
C PHE A 96 2.99 -9.86 -20.32
N ARG A 97 2.72 -9.61 -21.61
CA ARG A 97 2.90 -10.61 -22.67
C ARG A 97 4.34 -11.08 -22.84
N LYS A 98 5.32 -10.23 -22.50
CA LYS A 98 6.75 -10.55 -22.61
C LYS A 98 7.27 -11.35 -21.42
N HIS A 99 6.70 -11.17 -20.23
CA HIS A 99 7.22 -11.76 -18.98
C HIS A 99 6.35 -12.86 -18.39
N ARG A 100 5.13 -13.06 -18.89
CA ARG A 100 4.30 -14.21 -18.55
C ARG A 100 4.57 -15.34 -19.54
N ASP A 101 5.23 -16.41 -19.08
CA ASP A 101 5.65 -17.53 -19.93
C ASP A 101 4.47 -18.29 -20.55
N HIS A 102 3.41 -18.53 -19.76
CA HIS A 102 2.22 -19.28 -20.15
C HIS A 102 0.94 -18.46 -19.93
N PRO A 103 0.71 -17.39 -20.70
CA PRO A 103 -0.44 -16.53 -20.48
C PRO A 103 -1.72 -17.27 -20.91
N SER A 104 -2.64 -17.45 -19.96
CA SER A 104 -3.98 -17.98 -20.24
C SER A 104 -4.94 -16.85 -20.57
N GLN A 105 -5.88 -17.07 -21.50
CA GLN A 105 -6.96 -16.12 -21.75
C GLN A 105 -7.93 -15.99 -20.56
N GLN A 106 -7.93 -16.99 -19.67
CA GLN A 106 -8.74 -17.00 -18.45
C GLN A 106 -8.03 -16.35 -17.27
N GLU A 107 -6.77 -15.93 -17.43
CA GLU A 107 -5.98 -15.33 -16.35
C GLU A 107 -6.56 -13.97 -15.94
N CYS A 108 -6.85 -13.82 -14.65
CA CYS A 108 -7.46 -12.62 -14.10
C CYS A 108 -7.11 -12.44 -12.62
N TYR A 109 -6.63 -11.27 -12.23
CA TYR A 109 -6.23 -10.96 -10.85
C TYR A 109 -7.23 -9.99 -10.24
N ALA A 110 -7.86 -10.36 -9.12
CA ALA A 110 -8.79 -9.49 -8.41
C ALA A 110 -8.11 -8.82 -7.21
N TYR A 111 -8.07 -7.49 -7.21
CA TYR A 111 -7.45 -6.67 -6.16
C TYR A 111 -8.53 -5.98 -5.33
N PHE A 112 -8.63 -6.34 -4.05
CA PHE A 112 -9.65 -5.83 -3.13
C PHE A 112 -9.03 -4.81 -2.17
N CYS A 113 -9.64 -3.62 -2.10
CA CYS A 113 -9.26 -2.60 -1.12
C CYS A 113 -10.47 -1.78 -0.67
N ALA A 114 -10.43 -1.32 0.58
CA ALA A 114 -11.44 -0.42 1.12
C ALA A 114 -11.29 1.03 0.58
N GLU A 115 -10.12 1.42 0.06
CA GLU A 115 -9.90 2.78 -0.44
C GLU A 115 -9.05 2.83 -1.72
N TYR A 116 -9.33 3.84 -2.56
CA TYR A 116 -8.61 4.10 -3.81
C TYR A 116 -8.37 5.60 -4.01
N GLY A 117 -7.11 6.02 -3.92
CA GLY A 117 -6.64 7.39 -4.12
C GLY A 117 -6.21 7.61 -5.55
N LEU A 118 -7.17 7.87 -6.44
CA LEU A 118 -6.95 7.99 -7.88
C LEU A 118 -6.67 9.43 -8.31
N THR A 119 -7.58 10.34 -7.97
CA THR A 119 -7.57 11.77 -8.30
C THR A 119 -8.20 12.56 -7.15
N ASP A 120 -8.01 13.88 -7.12
CA ASP A 120 -8.66 14.77 -6.14
C ASP A 120 -10.19 14.92 -6.37
N SER A 121 -10.66 14.62 -7.58
CA SER A 121 -12.09 14.57 -7.92
C SER A 121 -12.82 13.32 -7.39
N LEU A 122 -12.09 12.30 -6.94
CA LEU A 122 -12.62 11.04 -6.43
C LEU A 122 -12.20 10.84 -4.96
N PRO A 123 -12.99 11.33 -3.98
CA PRO A 123 -12.62 11.29 -2.57
C PRO A 123 -12.86 9.90 -1.92
N LEU A 124 -12.35 8.85 -2.56
CA LEU A 124 -12.49 7.45 -2.14
C LEU A 124 -11.29 6.94 -1.33
N TYR A 125 -10.56 7.85 -0.67
CA TYR A 125 -9.37 7.53 0.11
C TYR A 125 -9.21 8.40 1.35
N SER A 126 -8.53 7.87 2.36
CA SER A 126 -8.20 8.58 3.59
C SER A 126 -6.71 8.88 3.74
N GLY A 127 -5.83 8.05 3.15
CA GLY A 127 -4.40 8.13 3.39
C GLY A 127 -3.53 7.32 2.43
N GLY A 128 -2.39 6.86 2.96
CA GLY A 128 -1.33 6.21 2.17
C GLY A 128 -1.72 4.88 1.54
N LEU A 129 -2.56 4.08 2.20
CA LEU A 129 -3.05 2.80 1.69
C LEU A 129 -3.86 3.00 0.41
N GLY A 130 -4.80 3.94 0.40
CA GLY A 130 -5.64 4.23 -0.77
C GLY A 130 -4.84 4.85 -1.90
N VAL A 131 -3.91 5.77 -1.60
CA VAL A 131 -3.02 6.33 -2.64
C VAL A 131 -2.16 5.23 -3.26
N LEU A 132 -1.63 4.30 -2.46
CA LEU A 132 -0.90 3.14 -2.98
C LEU A 132 -1.81 2.25 -3.85
N ALA A 133 -3.03 1.96 -3.41
CA ALA A 133 -4.00 1.19 -4.19
C ALA A 133 -4.27 1.86 -5.54
N GLY A 134 -4.41 3.19 -5.57
CA GLY A 134 -4.55 3.95 -6.81
C GLY A 134 -3.33 3.86 -7.73
N ASP A 135 -2.12 4.06 -7.18
CA ASP A 135 -0.87 3.93 -7.94
C ASP A 135 -0.63 2.48 -8.42
N HIS A 136 -1.10 1.49 -7.65
CA HIS A 136 -1.08 0.07 -8.01
C HIS A 136 -1.95 -0.22 -9.23
N LEU A 137 -3.17 0.33 -9.30
CA LEU A 137 -4.04 0.19 -10.47
C LEU A 137 -3.44 0.88 -11.71
N LYS A 138 -2.88 2.09 -11.54
CA LYS A 138 -2.22 2.82 -12.63
C LYS A 138 -1.05 2.02 -13.22
N SER A 139 -0.16 1.50 -12.38
CA SER A 139 0.94 0.66 -12.86
C SER A 139 0.52 -0.72 -13.37
N ALA A 140 -0.54 -1.32 -12.80
CA ALA A 140 -1.10 -2.55 -13.37
C ALA A 140 -1.63 -2.31 -14.80
N SER A 141 -2.23 -1.14 -15.04
CA SER A 141 -2.64 -0.69 -16.37
C SER A 141 -1.42 -0.47 -17.28
N ASP A 142 -0.38 0.24 -16.85
CA ASP A 142 0.83 0.47 -17.66
C ASP A 142 1.53 -0.83 -18.07
N LEU A 143 1.57 -1.81 -17.18
CA LEU A 143 2.19 -3.11 -17.43
C LEU A 143 1.29 -4.07 -18.23
N GLY A 144 0.01 -3.71 -18.41
CA GLY A 144 -0.98 -4.52 -19.13
C GLY A 144 -1.38 -5.80 -18.39
N LEU A 145 -1.36 -5.80 -17.05
CA LEU A 145 -1.79 -6.93 -16.23
C LEU A 145 -3.30 -7.17 -16.39
N PRO A 146 -3.78 -8.43 -16.41
CA PRO A 146 -5.20 -8.74 -16.46
C PRO A 146 -5.87 -8.55 -15.08
N LEU A 147 -5.78 -7.34 -14.53
CA LEU A 147 -6.23 -7.01 -13.19
C LEU A 147 -7.62 -6.35 -13.22
N VAL A 148 -8.47 -6.74 -12.27
CA VAL A 148 -9.74 -6.09 -11.92
C VAL A 148 -9.69 -5.68 -10.45
N ALA A 149 -10.24 -4.53 -10.11
CA ALA A 149 -10.25 -4.03 -8.74
C ALA A 149 -11.68 -3.95 -8.17
N VAL A 150 -11.80 -4.09 -6.86
CA VAL A 150 -13.09 -4.05 -6.15
C VAL A 150 -12.99 -3.23 -4.87
N GLY A 151 -13.94 -2.30 -4.70
CA GLY A 151 -14.09 -1.47 -3.51
C GLY A 151 -15.54 -1.09 -3.20
N LEU A 152 -15.72 -0.12 -2.30
CA LEU A 152 -17.03 0.48 -2.00
C LEU A 152 -17.10 1.90 -2.55
N LEU A 153 -18.27 2.31 -3.05
CA LEU A 153 -18.50 3.67 -3.54
C LEU A 153 -19.07 4.54 -2.42
N TYR A 154 -18.20 5.31 -1.76
CA TYR A 154 -18.61 6.14 -0.63
C TYR A 154 -19.31 7.43 -1.07
N GLN A 155 -20.57 7.61 -0.68
CA GLN A 155 -21.36 8.80 -1.02
C GLN A 155 -20.80 10.08 -0.40
N GLU A 156 -20.24 10.03 0.79
CA GLU A 156 -19.61 11.18 1.46
C GLU A 156 -18.08 11.11 1.44
N GLY A 157 -17.51 10.03 0.91
CA GLY A 157 -16.06 9.81 0.84
C GLY A 157 -15.40 9.80 2.22
N PHE A 158 -14.21 10.39 2.28
CA PHE A 158 -13.60 10.83 3.53
C PHE A 158 -13.94 12.30 3.83
N PHE A 159 -13.71 12.76 5.06
CA PHE A 159 -14.12 14.12 5.44
C PHE A 159 -13.26 15.23 4.78
N SER A 160 -13.90 16.38 4.54
CA SER A 160 -13.22 17.64 4.23
C SER A 160 -12.93 18.39 5.54
N GLN A 161 -11.66 18.81 5.69
CA GLN A 161 -11.15 19.46 6.89
C GLN A 161 -11.39 20.97 6.82
N TYR A 162 -11.80 21.55 7.94
CA TYR A 162 -11.67 22.99 8.17
C TYR A 162 -11.18 23.25 9.59
N LEU A 163 -10.65 24.44 9.84
CA LEU A 163 -10.17 24.85 11.16
C LEU A 163 -11.10 25.91 11.73
N ASN A 164 -11.59 25.72 12.95
CA ASN A 164 -12.32 26.79 13.65
C ASN A 164 -11.38 27.95 14.04
N ALA A 165 -11.93 29.01 14.64
CA ALA A 165 -11.14 30.21 15.01
C ALA A 165 -9.96 29.91 15.95
N ASP A 166 -10.12 28.90 16.81
CA ASP A 166 -9.11 28.42 17.76
C ASP A 166 -8.21 27.33 17.14
N GLY A 167 -8.12 27.22 15.81
CA GLY A 167 -7.22 26.27 15.14
C GLY A 167 -7.57 24.79 15.32
N TRP A 168 -8.72 24.46 15.92
CA TRP A 168 -9.18 23.08 16.02
C TRP A 168 -9.68 22.58 14.68
N GLN A 169 -9.24 21.39 14.31
CA GLN A 169 -9.82 20.65 13.19
C GLN A 169 -11.30 20.32 13.44
N GLN A 170 -12.09 20.52 12.40
CA GLN A 170 -13.48 20.13 12.27
C GLN A 170 -13.68 19.37 10.95
N GLU A 171 -14.75 18.58 10.89
CA GLU A 171 -15.08 17.71 9.76
C GLU A 171 -16.36 18.17 9.07
N THR A 172 -16.35 18.19 7.73
CA THR A 172 -17.55 18.25 6.90
C THR A 172 -17.59 17.04 5.97
N TYR A 173 -18.79 16.62 5.58
CA TYR A 173 -19.02 15.45 4.74
C TYR A 173 -19.83 15.88 3.50
N PRO A 174 -19.17 16.42 2.46
CA PRO A 174 -19.85 16.77 1.22
C PRO A 174 -20.39 15.51 0.54
N VAL A 175 -21.63 15.58 0.07
CA VAL A 175 -22.25 14.49 -0.70
C VAL A 175 -21.70 14.51 -2.13
N ASN A 176 -21.18 13.38 -2.58
CA ASN A 176 -20.70 13.14 -3.93
C ASN A 176 -21.89 12.98 -4.89
N ASP A 177 -21.87 13.74 -5.98
CA ASP A 177 -22.82 13.58 -7.08
C ASP A 177 -22.27 12.59 -8.10
N PHE A 178 -22.62 11.31 -7.93
CA PHE A 178 -22.19 10.23 -8.81
C PHE A 178 -22.58 10.45 -10.28
N SER A 179 -23.62 11.24 -10.55
CA SER A 179 -24.07 11.56 -11.91
C SER A 179 -23.07 12.39 -12.70
N ASN A 180 -22.20 13.13 -11.99
CA ASN A 180 -21.19 14.02 -12.55
C ASN A 180 -19.76 13.51 -12.28
N MET A 181 -19.60 12.24 -11.92
CA MET A 181 -18.30 11.59 -11.72
C MET A 181 -17.96 10.67 -12.90
N PRO A 182 -16.68 10.32 -13.11
CA PRO A 182 -16.25 9.36 -14.13
C PRO A 182 -16.64 7.92 -13.74
N LEU A 183 -17.94 7.67 -13.63
CA LEU A 183 -18.56 6.42 -13.21
C LEU A 183 -19.48 5.89 -14.31
N HIS A 184 -19.39 4.59 -14.58
CA HIS A 184 -20.33 3.85 -15.40
C HIS A 184 -21.21 2.97 -14.53
N LEU A 185 -22.52 3.09 -14.65
CA LEU A 185 -23.43 2.13 -14.03
C LEU A 185 -23.39 0.84 -14.84
N GLU A 186 -23.16 -0.29 -14.18
CA GLU A 186 -23.15 -1.59 -14.84
C GLU A 186 -24.58 -2.13 -15.00
N HIS A 187 -24.82 -2.83 -16.09
CA HIS A 187 -26.14 -3.31 -16.47
C HIS A 187 -26.13 -4.82 -16.75
N ASN A 188 -27.25 -5.47 -16.45
CA ASN A 188 -27.54 -6.83 -16.92
C ASN A 188 -27.69 -6.84 -18.45
N ALA A 189 -27.66 -8.04 -19.04
CA ALA A 189 -27.84 -8.24 -20.48
C ALA A 189 -29.19 -7.71 -21.03
N ASP A 190 -30.20 -7.55 -20.17
CA ASP A 190 -31.52 -7.00 -20.51
C ASP A 190 -31.59 -5.45 -20.41
N GLY A 191 -30.49 -4.79 -20.01
CA GLY A 191 -30.39 -3.35 -19.82
C GLY A 191 -30.83 -2.84 -18.44
N SER A 192 -31.32 -3.72 -17.56
CA SER A 192 -31.60 -3.35 -16.16
C SER A 192 -30.30 -3.11 -15.38
N GLU A 193 -30.37 -2.32 -14.30
CA GLU A 193 -29.23 -2.07 -13.41
C GLU A 193 -28.70 -3.38 -12.83
N LEU A 194 -27.39 -3.61 -12.91
CA LEU A 194 -26.74 -4.75 -12.29
C LEU A 194 -26.77 -4.59 -10.77
N ARG A 195 -27.48 -5.48 -10.10
CA ARG A 195 -27.61 -5.52 -8.64
C ARG A 195 -27.15 -6.87 -8.11
N ILE A 196 -26.42 -6.83 -7.01
CA ILE A 196 -26.09 -7.99 -6.21
C ILE A 196 -26.86 -7.97 -4.90
N GLU A 197 -26.93 -9.12 -4.25
CA GLU A 197 -27.53 -9.28 -2.93
C GLU A 197 -26.55 -9.95 -1.98
N VAL A 198 -26.55 -9.52 -0.72
CA VAL A 198 -25.77 -10.08 0.37
C VAL A 198 -26.73 -10.33 1.54
N GLY A 199 -26.70 -11.54 2.11
CA GLY A 199 -27.49 -11.88 3.28
C GLY A 199 -26.88 -11.27 4.54
N TYR A 200 -27.69 -10.53 5.29
CA TYR A 200 -27.38 -10.04 6.63
C TYR A 200 -28.38 -10.67 7.61
N PRO A 201 -28.07 -10.72 8.92
CA PRO A 201 -29.01 -11.24 9.91
C PRO A 201 -30.37 -10.53 9.84
N GLY A 202 -31.41 -11.29 9.49
CA GLY A 202 -32.79 -10.83 9.38
C GLY A 202 -33.14 -10.01 8.15
N ARG A 203 -32.21 -9.76 7.21
CA ARG A 203 -32.48 -8.96 5.99
C ARG A 203 -31.51 -9.24 4.85
N THR A 204 -31.92 -8.94 3.62
CA THR A 204 -31.03 -8.92 2.46
C THR A 204 -30.66 -7.49 2.13
N VAL A 205 -29.36 -7.21 1.97
CA VAL A 205 -28.86 -5.91 1.52
C VAL A 205 -28.45 -6.03 0.06
N TYR A 206 -28.92 -5.09 -0.76
CA TYR A 206 -28.62 -5.00 -2.18
C TYR A 206 -27.50 -3.99 -2.44
N ALA A 207 -26.69 -4.21 -3.47
CA ALA A 207 -25.79 -3.17 -3.96
C ALA A 207 -25.85 -3.11 -5.48
N ARG A 208 -25.86 -1.89 -6.01
CA ARG A 208 -25.61 -1.66 -7.45
C ARG A 208 -24.11 -1.59 -7.69
N VAL A 209 -23.72 -1.89 -8.93
CA VAL A 209 -22.31 -1.94 -9.32
C VAL A 209 -21.99 -0.76 -10.23
N TRP A 210 -20.99 0.02 -9.83
CA TRP A 210 -20.40 1.08 -10.65
C TRP A 210 -19.01 0.68 -11.11
N ARG A 211 -18.57 1.19 -12.26
CA ARG A 211 -17.21 1.01 -12.80
C ARG A 211 -16.51 2.34 -13.03
N ILE A 212 -15.24 2.41 -12.64
CA ILE A 212 -14.28 3.44 -13.06
C ILE A 212 -13.25 2.78 -13.98
N ASP A 213 -12.98 3.40 -15.13
CA ASP A 213 -11.93 2.95 -16.03
C ASP A 213 -10.58 3.59 -15.65
N VAL A 214 -9.71 2.81 -15.00
CA VAL A 214 -8.35 3.21 -14.59
C VAL A 214 -7.35 2.81 -15.66
N GLY A 215 -7.30 3.60 -16.74
CA GLY A 215 -6.58 3.17 -17.92
C GLY A 215 -7.23 1.90 -18.48
N GLY A 216 -6.47 0.81 -18.55
CA GLY A 216 -6.94 -0.52 -18.94
C GLY A 216 -7.48 -1.39 -17.80
N VAL A 217 -7.42 -0.93 -16.54
CA VAL A 217 -7.89 -1.68 -15.36
C VAL A 217 -9.28 -1.20 -14.95
N PRO A 218 -10.32 -2.07 -14.96
CA PRO A 218 -11.63 -1.73 -14.42
C PRO A 218 -11.62 -1.81 -12.89
N LEU A 219 -12.08 -0.75 -12.24
CA LEU A 219 -12.36 -0.71 -10.80
C LEU A 219 -13.87 -0.72 -10.59
N TYR A 220 -14.38 -1.78 -9.96
CA TYR A 220 -15.79 -1.91 -9.59
C TYR A 220 -16.04 -1.46 -8.16
N LEU A 221 -17.06 -0.63 -7.95
CA LEU A 221 -17.41 -0.07 -6.66
C LEU A 221 -18.87 -0.37 -6.35
N LEU A 222 -19.12 -0.86 -5.14
CA LEU A 222 -20.45 -1.25 -4.67
C LEU A 222 -21.12 -0.08 -3.97
N ASP A 223 -22.39 0.13 -4.28
CA ASP A 223 -23.21 1.20 -3.70
C ASP A 223 -24.52 0.63 -3.15
N THR A 224 -24.71 0.78 -1.85
CA THR A 224 -25.87 0.31 -1.08
C THR A 224 -26.95 1.39 -0.91
N ASN A 225 -26.70 2.63 -1.35
CA ASN A 225 -27.69 3.71 -1.29
C ASN A 225 -28.70 3.60 -2.44
N ILE A 226 -29.54 2.55 -2.35
CA ILE A 226 -30.59 2.21 -3.30
C ILE A 226 -31.79 1.58 -2.60
N GLU A 227 -32.98 1.77 -3.16
CA GLU A 227 -34.16 0.96 -2.82
C GLU A 227 -33.97 -0.49 -3.32
N PRO A 228 -34.35 -1.52 -2.53
CA PRO A 228 -35.23 -1.48 -1.34
C PRO A 228 -34.48 -1.50 0.01
N ASN A 229 -33.19 -1.14 0.06
CA ASN A 229 -32.45 -1.12 1.32
C ASN A 229 -33.04 -0.10 2.30
N SER A 230 -32.90 -0.38 3.60
CA SER A 230 -33.29 0.57 4.63
C SER A 230 -32.35 1.79 4.67
N ASP A 231 -32.82 2.91 5.24
CA ASP A 231 -31.98 4.10 5.47
C ASP A 231 -30.71 3.77 6.29
N TYR A 232 -30.77 2.75 7.16
CA TYR A 232 -29.60 2.29 7.90
C TYR A 232 -28.57 1.62 6.99
N ASP A 233 -29.03 0.77 6.08
CA ASP A 233 -28.18 0.01 5.16
C ASP A 233 -27.60 0.88 4.04
N HIS A 234 -28.24 1.99 3.67
CA HIS A 234 -27.64 2.99 2.76
C HIS A 234 -26.29 3.48 3.30
N ASN A 235 -26.17 3.63 4.63
CA ASN A 235 -24.97 4.16 5.27
C ASN A 235 -23.77 3.22 5.19
N ILE A 236 -23.94 1.95 4.78
CA ILE A 236 -22.82 1.01 4.56
C ILE A 236 -21.83 1.64 3.56
N THR A 237 -22.35 2.33 2.55
CA THR A 237 -21.54 3.01 1.53
C THR A 237 -21.60 4.53 1.64
N ASP A 238 -21.80 5.10 2.84
CA ASP A 238 -21.76 6.55 3.03
C ASP A 238 -20.34 7.05 3.25
N ARG A 239 -19.70 6.60 4.34
CA ARG A 239 -18.41 7.14 4.82
C ARG A 239 -17.31 6.10 4.85
N LEU A 240 -16.16 6.46 4.31
CA LEU A 240 -14.93 5.69 4.46
C LEU A 240 -14.46 5.71 5.92
N TYR A 241 -14.34 4.53 6.54
CA TYR A 241 -14.04 4.35 7.97
C TYR A 241 -15.02 5.08 8.91
N GLY A 242 -16.26 5.28 8.45
CA GLY A 242 -17.33 5.85 9.25
C GLY A 242 -17.98 4.85 10.20
N GLY A 243 -18.87 5.36 11.04
CA GLY A 243 -19.71 4.53 11.91
C GLY A 243 -19.00 3.97 13.15
N ASP A 244 -19.63 2.95 13.71
CA ASP A 244 -19.18 2.13 14.83
C ASP A 244 -18.67 0.76 14.34
N LEU A 245 -18.39 -0.16 15.26
CA LEU A 245 -17.92 -1.51 14.93
C LEU A 245 -18.97 -2.32 14.17
N ASP A 246 -20.27 -2.08 14.39
CA ASP A 246 -21.34 -2.75 13.66
C ASP A 246 -21.38 -2.30 12.19
N MET A 247 -21.29 -0.99 11.94
CA MET A 247 -21.18 -0.49 10.57
C MET A 247 -19.90 -1.01 9.89
N ARG A 248 -18.80 -1.16 10.65
CA ARG A 248 -17.54 -1.66 10.13
C ARG A 248 -17.66 -3.10 9.61
N ILE A 249 -18.24 -4.01 10.39
CA ILE A 249 -18.47 -5.39 9.91
C ILE A 249 -19.41 -5.42 8.70
N HIS A 250 -20.42 -4.53 8.64
CA HIS A 250 -21.30 -4.45 7.46
C HIS A 250 -20.56 -4.01 6.19
N GLN A 251 -19.65 -3.05 6.32
CA GLN A 251 -18.78 -2.61 5.22
C GLN A 251 -17.88 -3.74 4.74
N GLU A 252 -17.24 -4.47 5.66
CA GLU A 252 -16.33 -5.57 5.31
C GLU A 252 -17.08 -6.77 4.70
N MET A 253 -18.31 -7.06 5.16
CA MET A 253 -19.19 -8.04 4.52
C MET A 253 -19.51 -7.64 3.08
N MET A 254 -19.94 -6.39 2.84
CA MET A 254 -20.26 -5.92 1.49
C MET A 254 -19.03 -5.91 0.59
N LEU A 255 -17.89 -5.44 1.09
CA LEU A 255 -16.63 -5.40 0.35
C LEU A 255 -16.16 -6.82 -0.03
N GLY A 256 -16.11 -7.73 0.94
CA GLY A 256 -15.62 -9.09 0.72
C GLY A 256 -16.62 -9.99 -0.02
N ILE A 257 -17.78 -10.23 0.59
CA ILE A 257 -18.82 -11.14 0.06
C ILE A 257 -19.48 -10.51 -1.16
N GLY A 258 -19.94 -9.26 -1.02
CA GLY A 258 -20.59 -8.54 -2.11
C GLY A 258 -19.65 -8.37 -3.30
N GLY A 259 -18.37 -8.05 -3.05
CA GLY A 259 -17.37 -7.93 -4.12
C GLY A 259 -17.16 -9.23 -4.90
N CYS A 260 -17.08 -10.38 -4.23
CA CYS A 260 -17.05 -11.69 -4.89
C CYS A 260 -18.29 -11.96 -5.75
N ARG A 261 -19.48 -11.59 -5.27
CA ARG A 261 -20.73 -11.75 -6.01
C ARG A 261 -20.82 -10.81 -7.21
N ALA A 262 -20.33 -9.57 -7.07
CA ALA A 262 -20.27 -8.60 -8.17
C ALA A 262 -19.36 -9.10 -9.30
N LEU A 263 -18.16 -9.58 -8.97
CA LEU A 263 -17.26 -10.16 -9.98
C LEU A 263 -17.91 -11.35 -10.71
N LYS A 264 -18.61 -12.24 -9.99
CA LYS A 264 -19.36 -13.36 -10.61
C LYS A 264 -20.44 -12.84 -11.56
N ALA A 265 -21.23 -11.87 -11.12
CA ALA A 265 -22.33 -11.30 -11.90
C ALA A 265 -21.84 -10.57 -13.16
N LEU A 266 -20.66 -9.96 -13.10
CA LEU A 266 -19.95 -9.34 -14.22
C LEU A 266 -19.26 -10.36 -15.15
N GLY A 267 -19.26 -11.65 -14.81
CA GLY A 267 -18.66 -12.72 -15.61
C GLY A 267 -17.17 -12.94 -15.37
N TYR A 268 -16.58 -12.36 -14.33
CA TYR A 268 -15.18 -12.61 -13.97
C TYR A 268 -15.04 -13.92 -13.20
N SER A 269 -13.97 -14.65 -13.52
CA SER A 269 -13.47 -15.80 -12.76
C SER A 269 -11.99 -15.58 -12.43
N PRO A 270 -11.68 -14.79 -11.38
CA PRO A 270 -10.30 -14.49 -11.03
C PRO A 270 -9.50 -15.75 -10.67
N THR A 271 -8.31 -15.87 -11.23
CA THR A 271 -7.32 -16.90 -10.88
C THR A 271 -6.57 -16.54 -9.60
N VAL A 272 -6.48 -15.25 -9.25
CA VAL A 272 -5.84 -14.78 -8.02
C VAL A 272 -6.70 -13.74 -7.32
N TYR A 273 -6.79 -13.83 -6.00
CA TYR A 273 -7.42 -12.84 -5.14
C TYR A 273 -6.36 -12.20 -4.23
N HIS A 274 -6.26 -10.87 -4.27
CA HIS A 274 -5.29 -10.10 -3.50
C HIS A 274 -6.03 -9.20 -2.51
N LEU A 275 -5.87 -9.50 -1.22
CA LEU A 275 -6.41 -8.75 -0.09
C LEU A 275 -5.39 -7.67 0.31
N ASN A 276 -5.74 -6.41 0.06
CA ASN A 276 -4.93 -5.28 0.51
C ASN A 276 -5.42 -4.83 1.90
N GLU A 277 -4.69 -5.27 2.94
CA GLU A 277 -5.12 -5.25 4.35
C GLU A 277 -6.34 -6.15 4.65
N GLY A 278 -6.63 -6.37 5.94
CA GLY A 278 -7.64 -7.33 6.41
C GLY A 278 -9.10 -7.00 6.04
N HIS A 279 -9.40 -5.79 5.57
CA HIS A 279 -10.78 -5.27 5.41
C HIS A 279 -11.68 -6.06 4.46
N SER A 280 -11.10 -6.90 3.59
CA SER A 280 -11.82 -7.71 2.62
C SER A 280 -11.79 -9.21 2.94
N ALA A 281 -11.28 -9.61 4.12
CA ALA A 281 -11.03 -11.01 4.44
C ALA A 281 -12.28 -11.90 4.46
N PHE A 282 -13.49 -11.34 4.60
CA PHE A 282 -14.72 -12.13 4.43
C PHE A 282 -14.94 -12.67 3.01
N LEU A 283 -14.23 -12.16 2.00
CA LEU A 283 -14.24 -12.73 0.65
C LEU A 283 -13.81 -14.21 0.68
N VAL A 284 -12.93 -14.58 1.61
CA VAL A 284 -12.43 -15.94 1.79
C VAL A 284 -13.59 -16.90 2.08
N LEU A 285 -14.49 -16.50 2.97
CA LEU A 285 -15.64 -17.30 3.36
C LEU A 285 -16.60 -17.49 2.19
N GLU A 286 -16.86 -16.43 1.42
CA GLU A 286 -17.71 -16.51 0.22
C GLU A 286 -17.10 -17.42 -0.87
N ARG A 287 -15.77 -17.39 -1.04
CA ARG A 287 -15.08 -18.29 -1.97
C ARG A 287 -15.18 -19.75 -1.53
N ILE A 288 -14.98 -20.04 -0.25
CA ILE A 288 -15.12 -21.39 0.31
C ILE A 288 -16.57 -21.86 0.15
N ARG A 289 -17.56 -21.04 0.53
CA ARG A 289 -19.00 -21.35 0.41
C ARG A 289 -19.35 -21.78 -1.01
N ARG A 290 -18.92 -21.01 -2.01
CA ARG A 290 -19.18 -21.34 -3.41
C ARG A 290 -18.58 -22.67 -3.84
N LEU A 291 -17.35 -22.99 -3.43
CA LEU A 291 -16.75 -24.28 -3.75
C LEU A 291 -17.45 -25.45 -3.04
N VAL A 292 -17.97 -25.24 -1.84
CA VAL A 292 -18.74 -26.25 -1.11
C VAL A 292 -20.11 -26.46 -1.75
N GLU A 293 -20.84 -25.40 -2.06
CA GLU A 293 -22.23 -25.49 -2.55
C GLU A 293 -22.34 -25.67 -4.07
N ASP A 294 -21.59 -24.89 -4.86
CA ASP A 294 -21.68 -24.92 -6.33
C ASP A 294 -20.91 -26.14 -6.90
N GLU A 295 -19.73 -26.46 -6.33
CA GLU A 295 -18.83 -27.52 -6.83
C GLU A 295 -18.84 -28.81 -5.99
N GLY A 296 -19.52 -28.82 -4.83
CA GLY A 296 -19.65 -30.00 -3.97
C GLY A 296 -18.36 -30.44 -3.27
N LEU A 297 -17.41 -29.53 -3.05
CA LEU A 297 -16.17 -29.83 -2.32
C LEU A 297 -16.41 -29.94 -0.81
N SER A 298 -15.57 -30.69 -0.11
CA SER A 298 -15.48 -30.59 1.35
C SER A 298 -14.90 -29.24 1.75
N PHE A 299 -15.18 -28.78 2.98
CA PHE A 299 -14.59 -27.56 3.53
C PHE A 299 -13.07 -27.55 3.41
N ASP A 300 -12.38 -28.64 3.76
CA ASP A 300 -10.91 -28.70 3.72
C ASP A 300 -10.36 -28.57 2.30
N ALA A 301 -10.98 -29.23 1.31
CA ALA A 301 -10.58 -29.12 -0.10
C ALA A 301 -10.88 -27.72 -0.67
N ALA A 302 -12.03 -27.14 -0.31
CA ALA A 302 -12.39 -25.77 -0.68
C ALA A 302 -11.43 -24.75 -0.08
N LYS A 303 -11.12 -24.86 1.22
CA LYS A 303 -10.15 -24.02 1.92
C LYS A 303 -8.77 -24.13 1.29
N GLN A 304 -8.33 -25.35 0.95
CA GLN A 304 -7.06 -25.55 0.26
C GLN A 304 -6.99 -24.81 -1.07
N MET A 305 -8.02 -24.96 -1.92
CA MET A 305 -8.11 -24.29 -3.21
C MET A 305 -8.07 -22.76 -3.06
N VAL A 306 -8.83 -22.23 -2.09
CA VAL A 306 -8.87 -20.79 -1.78
C VAL A 306 -7.51 -20.29 -1.34
N GLN A 307 -6.83 -21.02 -0.44
CA GLN A 307 -5.50 -20.68 0.07
C GLN A 307 -4.46 -20.60 -1.05
N SER A 308 -4.45 -21.58 -1.96
CA SER A 308 -3.44 -21.67 -3.03
C SER A 308 -3.46 -20.52 -4.04
N SER A 309 -4.59 -19.81 -4.13
CA SER A 309 -4.85 -18.76 -5.11
C SER A 309 -5.08 -17.38 -4.47
N GLN A 310 -4.69 -17.21 -3.20
CA GLN A 310 -4.89 -15.98 -2.45
C GLN A 310 -3.59 -15.35 -1.97
N MET A 311 -3.55 -14.02 -1.99
CA MET A 311 -2.45 -13.18 -1.55
C MET A 311 -2.93 -12.18 -0.50
N PHE A 312 -2.08 -11.87 0.47
CA PHE A 312 -2.36 -10.90 1.53
C PHE A 312 -1.18 -9.97 1.74
N THR A 313 -1.46 -8.66 1.72
CA THR A 313 -0.49 -7.62 2.08
C THR A 313 -0.94 -6.91 3.35
N THR A 314 -0.06 -6.88 4.36
CA THR A 314 -0.24 -6.09 5.58
C THR A 314 0.47 -4.74 5.48
N HIS A 315 -0.20 -3.66 5.90
CA HIS A 315 0.36 -2.29 5.95
C HIS A 315 0.51 -1.77 7.37
N THR A 316 0.11 -2.56 8.35
CA THR A 316 -0.08 -2.14 9.73
C THR A 316 1.11 -2.58 10.58
N PRO A 317 1.91 -1.65 11.14
CA PRO A 317 3.12 -1.98 11.90
C PRO A 317 2.83 -2.31 13.38
N VAL A 318 1.57 -2.24 13.83
CA VAL A 318 1.17 -2.47 15.22
C VAL A 318 -0.17 -3.22 15.31
N SER A 319 -0.26 -4.23 16.16
CA SER A 319 -1.45 -5.09 16.27
C SER A 319 -2.76 -4.35 16.55
N ALA A 320 -2.69 -3.23 17.29
CA ALA A 320 -3.84 -2.37 17.58
C ALA A 320 -4.47 -1.69 16.35
N GLY A 321 -3.84 -1.77 15.18
CA GLY A 321 -4.34 -1.21 13.93
C GLY A 321 -5.25 -2.15 13.12
N PHE A 322 -5.38 -3.43 13.50
CA PHE A 322 -6.22 -4.39 12.79
C PHE A 322 -7.68 -4.35 13.24
N ASP A 323 -8.59 -4.63 12.30
CA ASP A 323 -10.00 -4.83 12.60
C ASP A 323 -10.19 -6.15 13.39
N MET A 324 -10.77 -6.01 14.58
CA MET A 324 -10.99 -7.09 15.55
C MET A 324 -12.47 -7.09 15.95
N PHE A 325 -13.16 -8.20 15.70
CA PHE A 325 -14.58 -8.33 16.02
C PHE A 325 -14.79 -9.25 17.21
N ASP A 326 -15.80 -8.94 18.03
CA ASP A 326 -16.19 -9.82 19.12
C ASP A 326 -16.63 -11.20 18.58
N PRO A 327 -16.32 -12.32 19.28
CA PRO A 327 -16.71 -13.65 18.82
C PRO A 327 -18.22 -13.83 18.63
N ASP A 328 -19.05 -13.27 19.50
CA ASP A 328 -20.52 -13.36 19.36
C ASP A 328 -21.02 -12.51 18.21
N GLN A 329 -20.44 -11.32 18.02
CA GLN A 329 -20.73 -10.47 16.87
C GLN A 329 -20.38 -11.20 15.56
N THR A 330 -19.21 -11.82 15.50
CA THR A 330 -18.77 -12.60 14.33
C THR A 330 -19.73 -13.76 14.04
N MET A 331 -20.11 -14.53 15.06
CA MET A 331 -21.06 -15.64 14.88
C MET A 331 -22.46 -15.15 14.51
N TYR A 332 -22.89 -13.98 14.99
CA TYR A 332 -24.17 -13.41 14.61
C TYR A 332 -24.23 -13.09 13.11
N TYR A 333 -23.17 -12.50 12.55
CA TYR A 333 -23.14 -12.13 11.13
C TYR A 333 -22.74 -13.28 10.21
N MET A 334 -21.77 -14.11 10.61
CA MET A 334 -21.13 -15.12 9.77
C MET A 334 -21.47 -16.56 10.14
N GLY A 335 -22.30 -16.80 11.16
CA GLY A 335 -22.59 -18.15 11.66
C GLY A 335 -23.18 -19.10 10.62
N GLU A 336 -23.95 -18.59 9.65
CA GLU A 336 -24.47 -19.37 8.53
C GLU A 336 -23.34 -20.01 7.70
N TYR A 337 -22.20 -19.34 7.54
CA TYR A 337 -21.03 -19.93 6.87
C TYR A 337 -20.46 -21.10 7.67
N ALA A 338 -20.44 -21.02 9.01
CA ALA A 338 -20.00 -22.14 9.84
C ALA A 338 -20.89 -23.38 9.63
N ASP A 339 -22.20 -23.19 9.54
CA ASP A 339 -23.17 -24.25 9.27
C ASP A 339 -22.96 -24.87 7.87
N ILE A 340 -22.77 -24.04 6.83
CA ILE A 340 -22.49 -24.50 5.47
C ILE A 340 -21.17 -25.29 5.41
N PHE A 341 -20.15 -24.85 6.16
CA PHE A 341 -18.85 -25.52 6.21
C PHE A 341 -18.87 -26.78 7.06
N GLY A 342 -19.93 -27.01 7.85
CA GLY A 342 -20.01 -28.10 8.81
C GLY A 342 -19.04 -27.95 9.98
N LEU A 343 -18.71 -26.71 10.36
CA LEU A 343 -17.79 -26.40 11.46
C LEU A 343 -18.56 -26.06 12.74
N SER A 344 -18.01 -26.47 13.88
CA SER A 344 -18.43 -25.93 15.17
C SER A 344 -18.04 -24.44 15.29
N ARG A 345 -18.68 -23.74 16.24
CA ARG A 345 -18.35 -22.35 16.58
C ARG A 345 -16.84 -22.15 16.78
N GLU A 346 -16.20 -23.01 17.56
CA GLU A 346 -14.78 -22.82 17.88
C GLU A 346 -13.87 -23.13 16.69
N GLU A 347 -14.21 -24.09 15.84
CA GLU A 347 -13.47 -24.35 14.59
C GLU A 347 -13.58 -23.20 13.60
N PHE A 348 -14.77 -22.59 13.48
CA PHE A 348 -14.97 -21.42 12.63
C PHE A 348 -14.19 -20.21 13.15
N LEU A 349 -14.33 -19.90 14.45
CA LEU A 349 -13.62 -18.77 15.07
C LEU A 349 -12.10 -18.97 15.04
N ALA A 350 -11.60 -20.21 15.12
CA ALA A 350 -10.18 -20.52 15.00
C ALA A 350 -9.56 -20.05 13.67
N MET A 351 -10.35 -19.86 12.60
CA MET A 351 -9.87 -19.30 11.35
C MET A 351 -9.37 -17.85 11.50
N GLY A 352 -9.96 -17.08 12.40
CA GLY A 352 -9.60 -15.68 12.68
C GLY A 352 -8.81 -15.49 13.98
N ARG A 353 -8.31 -16.55 14.62
CA ARG A 353 -7.52 -16.45 15.86
C ARG A 353 -6.04 -16.68 15.61
N GLU A 354 -5.19 -15.85 16.22
CA GLU A 354 -3.74 -16.09 16.23
C GLU A 354 -3.40 -17.32 17.09
N ASN A 355 -3.94 -17.39 18.31
CA ASN A 355 -3.86 -18.56 19.18
C ASN A 355 -5.22 -19.28 19.22
N THR A 356 -5.31 -20.42 18.55
CA THR A 356 -6.55 -21.22 18.48
C THR A 356 -6.99 -21.79 19.83
N GLY A 357 -6.09 -21.85 20.82
CA GLY A 357 -6.41 -22.28 22.18
C GLY A 357 -7.00 -21.17 23.07
N ASP A 358 -6.95 -19.90 22.66
CA ASP A 358 -7.57 -18.79 23.38
C ASP A 358 -8.99 -18.55 22.86
N LEU A 359 -9.96 -19.21 23.49
CA LEU A 359 -11.37 -19.12 23.10
C LEU A 359 -12.01 -17.75 23.39
N SER A 360 -11.34 -16.90 24.17
CA SER A 360 -11.81 -15.54 24.47
C SER A 360 -11.31 -14.49 23.49
N SER A 361 -10.30 -14.82 22.69
CA SER A 361 -9.71 -13.89 21.73
C SER A 361 -10.73 -13.45 20.67
N PRO A 362 -10.73 -12.16 20.30
CA PRO A 362 -11.58 -11.64 19.23
C PRO A 362 -11.19 -12.24 17.88
N PHE A 363 -12.12 -12.17 16.93
CA PHE A 363 -11.90 -12.61 15.56
C PHE A 363 -11.10 -11.53 14.80
N SER A 364 -9.85 -11.86 14.46
CA SER A 364 -8.93 -11.00 13.72
C SER A 364 -9.07 -11.22 12.22
N MET A 365 -9.37 -10.14 11.50
CA MET A 365 -9.41 -10.16 10.04
C MET A 365 -8.03 -10.39 9.42
N ALA A 366 -6.97 -9.91 10.07
CA ALA A 366 -5.60 -10.17 9.65
C ALA A 366 -5.23 -11.65 9.82
N ALA A 367 -5.60 -12.27 10.96
CA ALA A 367 -5.35 -13.70 11.16
C ALA A 367 -6.12 -14.57 10.14
N LEU A 368 -7.37 -14.22 9.82
CA LEU A 368 -8.15 -14.88 8.77
C LEU A 368 -7.42 -14.80 7.42
N ALA A 369 -6.96 -13.60 7.03
CA ALA A 369 -6.26 -13.40 5.77
C ALA A 369 -4.91 -14.15 5.71
N LEU A 370 -4.12 -14.11 6.79
CA LEU A 370 -2.83 -14.80 6.89
C LEU A 370 -2.98 -16.32 6.78
N ARG A 371 -3.96 -16.93 7.47
CA ARG A 371 -4.18 -18.39 7.45
C ARG A 371 -4.71 -18.92 6.13
N THR A 372 -5.25 -18.04 5.29
CA THR A 372 -5.96 -18.42 4.06
C THR A 372 -5.32 -17.85 2.80
N SER A 373 -4.06 -17.45 2.88
CA SER A 373 -3.29 -16.94 1.76
C SER A 373 -1.98 -17.72 1.58
N SER A 374 -1.54 -17.82 0.33
CA SER A 374 -0.30 -18.53 -0.07
C SER A 374 0.90 -17.59 -0.25
N PHE A 375 0.64 -16.29 -0.38
CA PHE A 375 1.67 -15.26 -0.49
C PHE A 375 1.36 -14.15 0.51
N LEU A 376 2.28 -13.92 1.44
CA LEU A 376 2.15 -12.95 2.52
C LEU A 376 3.29 -11.95 2.43
N ASN A 377 3.00 -10.65 2.47
CA ASN A 377 4.05 -9.65 2.47
C ASN A 377 3.75 -8.41 3.32
N GLY A 378 4.82 -7.85 3.88
CA GLY A 378 4.91 -6.46 4.29
C GLY A 378 5.31 -5.53 3.13
N VAL A 379 5.41 -4.24 3.43
CA VAL A 379 5.42 -3.14 2.44
C VAL A 379 6.75 -2.35 2.39
N SER A 380 7.72 -2.80 3.18
CA SER A 380 9.14 -2.40 3.20
C SER A 380 9.93 -3.54 3.81
N LYS A 381 11.26 -3.54 3.67
CA LYS A 381 12.12 -4.58 4.26
C LYS A 381 11.98 -4.61 5.79
N LEU A 382 12.12 -3.45 6.43
CA LEU A 382 11.95 -3.32 7.89
C LEU A 382 10.54 -3.73 8.34
N HIS A 383 9.50 -3.37 7.58
CA HIS A 383 8.15 -3.81 7.91
C HIS A 383 7.95 -5.32 7.77
N GLY A 384 8.66 -5.98 6.85
CA GLY A 384 8.69 -7.44 6.78
C GLY A 384 9.22 -8.06 8.07
N GLU A 385 10.29 -7.50 8.64
CA GLU A 385 10.83 -7.91 9.94
C GLU A 385 9.84 -7.66 11.09
N VAL A 386 9.25 -6.46 11.16
CA VAL A 386 8.22 -6.12 12.17
C VAL A 386 7.01 -7.04 12.06
N SER A 387 6.55 -7.34 10.85
CA SER A 387 5.40 -8.22 10.62
C SER A 387 5.70 -9.66 11.04
N ARG A 388 6.91 -10.16 10.77
CA ARG A 388 7.33 -11.49 11.21
C ARG A 388 7.37 -11.58 12.73
N ASP A 389 7.92 -10.59 13.41
CA ASP A 389 7.94 -10.56 14.88
C ASP A 389 6.52 -10.50 15.48
N MET A 390 5.65 -9.66 14.89
CA MET A 390 4.27 -9.49 15.33
C MET A 390 3.45 -10.78 15.19
N PHE A 391 3.63 -11.53 14.09
CA PHE A 391 2.82 -12.72 13.80
C PHE A 391 3.53 -14.05 14.05
N LYS A 392 4.77 -14.07 14.59
CA LYS A 392 5.52 -15.32 14.85
C LYS A 392 4.77 -16.32 15.71
N GLY A 393 3.86 -15.85 16.58
CA GLY A 393 3.00 -16.72 17.40
C GLY A 393 2.12 -17.68 16.60
N MET A 394 1.85 -17.39 15.32
CA MET A 394 1.12 -18.27 14.41
C MET A 394 1.96 -19.44 13.88
N TRP A 395 3.30 -19.35 13.93
CA TRP A 395 4.27 -20.37 13.50
C TRP A 395 5.14 -20.81 14.69
N LYS A 396 4.53 -21.51 15.65
CA LYS A 396 5.21 -21.93 16.89
C LYS A 396 6.45 -22.77 16.59
N GLY A 397 7.58 -22.41 17.20
CA GLY A 397 8.85 -23.11 17.05
C GLY A 397 9.65 -22.72 15.79
N LEU A 398 9.11 -21.85 14.92
CA LEU A 398 9.84 -21.36 13.76
C LEU A 398 10.71 -20.15 14.16
N PRO A 399 11.97 -20.06 13.70
CA PRO A 399 12.77 -18.85 13.82
C PRO A 399 12.08 -17.66 13.18
N THR A 400 12.21 -16.47 13.79
CA THR A 400 11.42 -15.29 13.38
C THR A 400 11.73 -14.87 11.95
N GLU A 401 12.98 -15.03 11.52
CA GLU A 401 13.48 -14.73 10.17
C GLU A 401 12.85 -15.61 9.08
N GLU A 402 12.40 -16.82 9.42
CA GLU A 402 11.78 -17.79 8.50
C GLU A 402 10.25 -17.72 8.48
N VAL A 403 9.63 -16.96 9.39
CA VAL A 403 8.18 -16.68 9.33
C VAL A 403 7.83 -16.22 7.92
N PRO A 404 6.85 -16.84 7.23
CA PRO A 404 6.67 -16.75 5.78
C PRO A 404 6.00 -15.45 5.32
N ILE A 405 6.38 -14.33 5.92
CA ILE A 405 5.98 -12.98 5.54
C ILE A 405 7.19 -12.32 4.88
N THR A 406 7.12 -12.14 3.57
CA THR A 406 8.19 -11.48 2.82
C THR A 406 8.02 -9.95 2.81
N ALA A 407 8.84 -9.23 2.05
CA ALA A 407 8.66 -7.81 1.77
C ALA A 407 8.53 -7.57 0.26
N ILE A 408 7.57 -6.73 -0.10
CA ILE A 408 7.53 -6.03 -1.39
C ILE A 408 7.51 -4.54 -1.06
N THR A 409 8.65 -3.88 -1.24
CA THR A 409 8.79 -2.46 -0.94
C THR A 409 7.85 -1.64 -1.81
N ASN A 410 7.03 -0.79 -1.19
CA ASN A 410 6.10 0.09 -1.89
C ASN A 410 6.80 0.98 -2.94
N GLY A 411 6.00 1.49 -3.87
CA GLY A 411 6.43 2.50 -4.81
C GLY A 411 5.37 3.57 -5.04
N VAL A 412 5.66 4.46 -5.98
CA VAL A 412 4.77 5.55 -6.42
C VAL A 412 4.66 5.56 -7.94
N HIS A 413 3.49 5.90 -8.46
CA HIS A 413 3.30 6.02 -9.90
C HIS A 413 3.95 7.31 -10.42
N ALA A 414 5.12 7.18 -11.05
CA ALA A 414 5.97 8.33 -11.36
C ALA A 414 5.28 9.37 -12.27
N ARG A 415 4.53 8.93 -13.30
CA ARG A 415 3.77 9.82 -14.20
C ARG A 415 2.65 10.60 -13.48
N SER A 416 2.12 10.08 -12.38
CA SER A 416 1.11 10.77 -11.57
C SER A 416 1.68 11.92 -10.74
N VAL A 417 2.95 11.86 -10.34
CA VAL A 417 3.47 12.71 -9.24
C VAL A 417 4.62 13.62 -9.66
N VAL A 418 5.38 13.26 -10.69
CA VAL A 418 6.44 14.12 -11.21
C VAL A 418 5.79 15.32 -11.89
N ALA A 419 6.19 16.53 -11.48
CA ALA A 419 5.66 17.75 -12.06
C ALA A 419 5.86 17.80 -13.58
N LYS A 420 4.90 18.37 -14.32
CA LYS A 420 4.93 18.46 -15.79
C LYS A 420 6.27 18.99 -16.33
N SER A 421 6.79 20.05 -15.71
CA SER A 421 8.05 20.67 -16.11
C SER A 421 9.25 19.72 -15.92
N LYS A 422 9.22 18.84 -14.92
CA LYS A 422 10.26 17.82 -14.66
C LYS A 422 10.10 16.64 -15.61
N GLN A 423 8.86 16.21 -15.90
CA GLN A 423 8.61 15.18 -16.92
C GLN A 423 9.13 15.60 -18.30
N GLN A 424 9.02 16.87 -18.68
CA GLN A 424 9.58 17.40 -19.93
C GLN A 424 11.11 17.30 -19.97
N LEU A 425 11.79 17.55 -18.83
CA LEU A 425 13.24 17.32 -18.72
C LEU A 425 13.56 15.83 -18.86
N TYR A 426 12.86 14.96 -18.15
CA TYR A 426 13.11 13.52 -18.20
C TYR A 426 12.87 12.97 -19.61
N ASN A 427 11.79 13.37 -20.27
CA ASN A 427 11.52 13.00 -21.66
C ASN A 427 12.68 13.42 -22.60
N ARG A 428 13.30 14.59 -22.38
CA ARG A 428 14.40 15.09 -23.21
C ARG A 428 15.71 14.33 -23.00
N TYR A 429 16.07 14.05 -21.74
CA TYR A 429 17.39 13.50 -21.39
C TYR A 429 17.39 11.97 -21.22
N LEU A 430 16.29 11.38 -20.72
CA LEU A 430 16.13 9.94 -20.49
C LEU A 430 15.33 9.26 -21.61
N GLY A 431 14.49 10.02 -22.32
CA GLY A 431 13.57 9.51 -23.35
C GLY A 431 12.13 9.39 -22.85
N PRO A 432 11.13 9.25 -23.74
CA PRO A 432 9.72 9.31 -23.37
C PRO A 432 9.22 8.13 -22.54
N ASN A 433 9.95 7.01 -22.47
CA ASN A 433 9.52 5.83 -21.70
C ASN A 433 10.27 5.71 -20.36
N TRP A 434 10.80 6.82 -19.84
CA TRP A 434 11.59 6.84 -18.60
C TRP A 434 10.85 6.26 -17.38
N SER A 435 9.52 6.38 -17.37
CA SER A 435 8.67 5.87 -16.29
C SER A 435 8.61 4.34 -16.22
N ASP A 436 8.95 3.67 -17.32
CA ASP A 436 8.81 2.23 -17.49
C ASP A 436 10.17 1.52 -17.38
N LEU A 437 11.25 2.28 -17.19
CA LEU A 437 12.59 1.73 -17.03
C LEU A 437 12.70 0.83 -15.79
N GLY A 438 13.59 -0.16 -15.86
CA GLY A 438 14.00 -0.93 -14.69
C GLY A 438 14.80 -0.09 -13.70
N ASP A 439 14.95 -0.60 -12.49
CA ASP A 439 15.81 -0.07 -11.43
C ASP A 439 17.30 -0.27 -11.68
N ASP A 440 17.65 -1.21 -12.54
CA ASP A 440 19.00 -1.46 -13.03
C ASP A 440 19.31 -0.78 -14.38
N ASP A 441 18.36 -0.01 -14.95
CA ASP A 441 18.55 0.56 -16.28
C ASP A 441 19.58 1.70 -16.29
N SER A 442 20.63 1.52 -17.10
CA SER A 442 21.72 2.50 -17.27
C SER A 442 21.26 3.90 -17.72
N LEU A 443 20.06 4.04 -18.29
CA LEU A 443 19.52 5.35 -18.69
C LEU A 443 19.36 6.30 -17.50
N TRP A 444 19.17 5.80 -16.27
CA TRP A 444 19.13 6.65 -15.08
C TRP A 444 20.42 7.44 -14.85
N GLU A 445 21.57 6.95 -15.32
CA GLU A 445 22.84 7.70 -15.27
C GLU A 445 22.79 9.01 -16.08
N LYS A 446 21.94 9.08 -17.10
CA LYS A 446 21.76 10.31 -17.90
C LYS A 446 21.11 11.45 -17.12
N VAL A 447 20.54 11.22 -15.93
CA VAL A 447 20.13 12.30 -15.03
C VAL A 447 21.30 13.25 -14.74
N ASN A 448 22.53 12.74 -14.67
CA ASN A 448 23.73 13.56 -14.46
C ASN A 448 24.00 14.51 -15.63
N SER A 449 23.51 14.22 -16.84
CA SER A 449 23.64 15.06 -18.03
C SER A 449 22.68 16.25 -18.08
N ILE A 450 21.65 16.28 -17.21
CA ILE A 450 20.76 17.44 -17.08
C ILE A 450 21.59 18.62 -16.56
N PRO A 451 21.67 19.77 -17.24
CA PRO A 451 22.39 20.94 -16.74
C PRO A 451 21.85 21.39 -15.38
N ASP A 452 22.75 21.69 -14.43
CA ASP A 452 22.31 22.04 -13.07
C ASP A 452 21.45 23.29 -13.04
N ASP A 453 21.74 24.28 -13.89
CA ASP A 453 20.98 25.53 -13.98
C ASP A 453 19.57 25.29 -14.53
N GLU A 454 19.40 24.32 -15.44
CA GLU A 454 18.09 23.95 -15.97
C GLU A 454 17.25 23.24 -14.90
N LEU A 455 17.84 22.27 -14.17
CA LEU A 455 17.16 21.56 -13.09
C LEU A 455 16.80 22.51 -11.94
N TRP A 456 17.74 23.37 -11.55
CA TRP A 456 17.55 24.33 -10.46
C TRP A 456 16.45 25.35 -10.77
N ARG A 457 16.46 25.96 -11.96
CA ARG A 457 15.39 26.90 -12.37
C ARG A 457 14.02 26.25 -12.44
N ASN A 458 13.97 24.99 -12.88
CA ASN A 458 12.72 24.21 -12.89
C ASN A 458 12.17 24.03 -11.48
N HIS A 459 13.05 23.76 -10.52
CA HIS A 459 12.72 23.61 -9.11
C HIS A 459 12.32 24.92 -8.44
N GLU A 460 13.05 26.02 -8.68
CA GLU A 460 12.67 27.37 -8.19
C GLU A 460 11.28 27.76 -8.68
N ARG A 461 10.94 27.45 -9.93
CA ARG A 461 9.58 27.65 -10.46
C ARG A 461 8.54 26.80 -9.73
N ALA A 462 8.80 25.51 -9.53
CA ALA A 462 7.87 24.63 -8.82
C ALA A 462 7.61 25.12 -7.38
N ARG A 463 8.65 25.65 -6.71
CA ARG A 463 8.53 26.28 -5.39
C ARG A 463 7.69 27.55 -5.44
N ALA A 464 7.92 28.44 -6.41
CA ALA A 464 7.12 29.64 -6.58
C ALA A 464 5.64 29.32 -6.83
N ASP A 465 5.37 28.35 -7.72
CA ASP A 465 4.01 27.90 -8.04
C ASP A 465 3.31 27.31 -6.79
N MET A 466 4.05 26.55 -5.95
CA MET A 466 3.55 26.01 -4.68
C MET A 466 3.26 27.10 -3.65
N VAL A 467 4.10 28.13 -3.51
CA VAL A 467 3.83 29.27 -2.62
C VAL A 467 2.56 30.01 -3.04
N VAL A 468 2.38 30.26 -4.34
CA VAL A 468 1.16 30.89 -4.87
C VAL A 468 -0.07 30.05 -4.55
N LEU A 469 -0.02 28.74 -4.82
CA LEU A 469 -1.11 27.83 -4.51
C LEU A 469 -1.47 27.84 -3.02
N VAL A 470 -0.47 27.79 -2.13
CA VAL A 470 -0.69 27.80 -0.68
C VAL A 470 -1.39 29.10 -0.24
N ARG A 471 -0.94 30.26 -0.74
CA ARG A 471 -1.56 31.57 -0.43
C ARG A 471 -3.02 31.62 -0.89
N ASP A 472 -3.29 31.17 -2.12
CA ASP A 472 -4.65 31.14 -2.67
C ASP A 472 -5.55 30.15 -1.91
N TRP A 473 -5.02 28.98 -1.56
CA TRP A 473 -5.71 27.95 -0.80
C TRP A 473 -6.09 28.45 0.61
N LEU A 474 -5.15 29.06 1.33
CA LEU A 474 -5.38 29.66 2.63
C LEU A 474 -6.43 30.78 2.53
N GLY A 475 -6.30 31.67 1.54
CA GLY A 475 -7.28 32.71 1.28
C GLY A 475 -8.70 32.16 1.06
N LYS A 476 -8.84 31.09 0.27
CA LYS A 476 -10.14 30.41 0.04
C LYS A 476 -10.72 29.84 1.33
N LYS A 477 -9.92 29.11 2.12
CA LYS A 477 -10.36 28.47 3.37
C LYS A 477 -10.69 29.49 4.46
N LEU A 478 -9.93 30.57 4.55
CA LEU A 478 -10.21 31.68 5.48
C LEU A 478 -11.50 32.41 5.12
N ARG A 479 -11.76 32.69 3.83
CA ARG A 479 -13.03 33.28 3.38
C ARG A 479 -14.23 32.40 3.73
N GLN A 480 -14.12 31.08 3.56
CA GLN A 480 -15.18 30.13 3.90
C GLN A 480 -15.54 30.13 5.40
N ARG A 481 -14.57 30.48 6.27
CA ARG A 481 -14.79 30.66 7.72
C ARG A 481 -15.28 32.05 8.10
N GLY A 482 -15.35 33.00 7.16
CA GLY A 482 -15.67 34.40 7.46
C GLY A 482 -14.53 35.16 8.16
N ALA A 483 -13.27 34.86 7.81
CA ALA A 483 -12.10 35.56 8.33
C ALA A 483 -12.11 37.07 8.01
N SER A 484 -11.43 37.84 8.87
CA SER A 484 -11.27 39.28 8.70
C SER A 484 -10.36 39.64 7.51
N GLN A 485 -10.46 40.87 7.01
CA GLN A 485 -9.60 41.35 5.92
C GLN A 485 -8.10 41.27 6.30
N ALA A 486 -7.75 41.53 7.56
CA ALA A 486 -6.38 41.42 8.05
C ALA A 486 -5.83 39.98 7.99
N GLU A 487 -6.65 38.97 8.32
CA GLU A 487 -6.26 37.56 8.17
C GLU A 487 -6.07 37.19 6.70
N LEU A 488 -6.93 37.71 5.81
CA LEU A 488 -6.83 37.47 4.37
C LEU A 488 -5.59 38.14 3.76
N ASP A 489 -5.19 39.31 4.23
CA ASP A 489 -3.99 39.99 3.75
C ASP A 489 -2.73 39.29 4.25
N LYS A 490 -2.69 38.87 5.53
CA LYS A 490 -1.61 38.01 6.05
C LYS A 490 -1.43 36.73 5.22
N ALA A 491 -2.53 36.06 4.86
CA ALA A 491 -2.48 34.84 4.06
C ALA A 491 -1.85 35.02 2.67
N LYS A 492 -1.81 36.24 2.12
CA LYS A 492 -1.15 36.54 0.84
C LYS A 492 0.36 36.75 0.99
N GLU A 493 0.84 36.96 2.21
CA GLU A 493 2.23 37.32 2.52
C GLU A 493 3.04 36.16 3.11
N VAL A 494 2.38 35.07 3.53
CA VAL A 494 3.06 33.88 4.05
C VAL A 494 3.95 33.20 3.02
N LEU A 495 5.04 32.59 3.47
CA LEU A 495 6.07 31.90 2.67
C LEU A 495 6.74 32.79 1.61
N ASP A 496 8.06 32.72 1.52
CA ASP A 496 8.84 33.40 0.49
C ASP A 496 9.36 32.38 -0.54
N PRO A 497 9.13 32.56 -1.85
CA PRO A 497 9.61 31.63 -2.89
C PRO A 497 11.14 31.60 -3.06
N ASP A 498 11.90 32.48 -2.42
CA ASP A 498 13.37 32.48 -2.43
C ASP A 498 14.00 31.83 -1.18
N VAL A 499 13.18 31.50 -0.17
CA VAL A 499 13.61 30.92 1.11
C VAL A 499 13.58 29.39 1.07
N LEU A 500 14.55 28.76 1.73
CA LEU A 500 14.61 27.31 1.90
C LEU A 500 13.31 26.81 2.57
N THR A 501 12.57 25.94 1.89
CA THR A 501 11.24 25.48 2.31
C THR A 501 11.22 24.00 2.69
N ILE A 502 10.93 23.68 3.94
CA ILE A 502 10.74 22.31 4.44
C ILE A 502 9.25 21.95 4.39
N GLY A 503 8.92 20.85 3.73
CA GLY A 503 7.57 20.30 3.66
C GLY A 503 7.35 19.18 4.68
N PHE A 504 6.20 19.19 5.35
CA PHE A 504 5.69 18.05 6.12
C PHE A 504 4.21 17.85 5.78
N ALA A 505 3.85 16.75 5.10
CA ALA A 505 2.43 16.43 4.90
C ALA A 505 2.10 14.94 5.05
N ARG A 506 1.20 14.65 6.00
CA ARG A 506 0.79 13.29 6.37
C ARG A 506 -0.39 13.31 7.34
N ARG A 507 -0.99 12.15 7.60
CA ARG A 507 -1.97 11.98 8.69
C ARG A 507 -1.33 12.39 10.02
N PHE A 508 -2.01 13.23 10.80
CA PHE A 508 -1.59 13.59 12.14
C PHE A 508 -1.89 12.43 13.10
N ALA A 509 -0.85 11.97 13.79
CA ALA A 509 -0.88 10.96 14.83
C ALA A 509 0.36 11.17 15.72
N THR A 510 0.28 10.78 16.99
CA THR A 510 1.34 11.03 17.98
C THR A 510 2.69 10.45 17.60
N TYR A 511 2.71 9.26 16.99
CA TYR A 511 3.97 8.61 16.58
C TYR A 511 4.63 9.28 15.36
N LYS A 512 3.94 10.15 14.61
CA LYS A 512 4.53 10.87 13.45
C LYS A 512 5.31 12.12 13.86
N ARG A 513 5.17 12.57 15.11
CA ARG A 513 5.90 13.68 15.75
C ARG A 513 6.01 14.94 14.89
N ALA A 514 4.86 15.42 14.41
CA ALA A 514 4.77 16.62 13.56
C ALA A 514 5.29 17.90 14.22
N THR A 515 5.41 17.93 15.56
CA THR A 515 5.90 19.07 16.34
C THR A 515 7.33 18.90 16.84
N LEU A 516 8.06 17.83 16.46
CA LEU A 516 9.41 17.56 16.97
C LEU A 516 10.38 18.73 16.76
N PHE A 517 10.30 19.40 15.60
CA PHE A 517 11.14 20.56 15.29
C PHE A 517 10.84 21.81 16.13
N LEU A 518 9.71 21.86 16.84
CA LEU A 518 9.31 22.94 17.74
C LEU A 518 9.73 22.69 19.20
N ARG A 519 10.40 21.56 19.49
CA ARG A 519 10.77 21.17 20.86
C ARG A 519 11.66 22.20 21.55
N ASP A 520 12.68 22.71 20.86
CA ASP A 520 13.48 23.86 21.27
C ASP A 520 13.10 25.09 20.42
N ILE A 521 12.13 25.84 20.93
CA ILE A 521 11.55 26.97 20.20
C ILE A 521 12.56 28.09 19.94
N GLU A 522 13.48 28.34 20.87
CA GLU A 522 14.47 29.40 20.75
C GLU A 522 15.54 29.03 19.71
N ARG A 523 15.97 27.77 19.70
CA ARG A 523 16.92 27.27 18.69
C ARG A 523 16.31 27.29 17.29
N ILE A 524 15.08 26.80 17.11
CA ILE A 524 14.45 26.82 15.78
C ILE A 524 14.16 28.26 15.30
N LYS A 525 13.73 29.18 16.19
CA LYS A 525 13.58 30.61 15.84
C LYS A 525 14.89 31.23 15.38
N LYS A 526 16.00 30.89 16.04
CA LYS A 526 17.33 31.33 15.63
C LYS A 526 17.72 30.78 14.26
N ILE A 527 17.37 29.53 13.94
CA ILE A 527 17.59 28.95 12.60
C ILE A 527 16.73 29.66 11.54
N ILE A 528 15.46 29.92 11.83
CA ILE A 528 14.51 30.57 10.91
C ILE A 528 14.88 32.04 10.64
N LEU A 529 15.16 32.82 11.69
CA LEU A 529 15.24 34.29 11.63
C LEU A 529 16.63 34.86 11.93
N GLY A 530 17.53 34.08 12.54
CA GLY A 530 18.80 34.59 13.08
C GLY A 530 19.78 35.11 12.02
N ASN A 531 19.60 34.74 10.75
CA ASN A 531 20.37 35.26 9.63
C ASN A 531 19.44 35.67 8.46
N PRO A 532 19.30 36.97 8.16
CA PRO A 532 18.46 37.45 7.07
C PRO A 532 18.80 36.90 5.68
N ASN A 533 20.05 36.45 5.47
CA ASN A 533 20.51 35.89 4.19
C ASN A 533 20.41 34.36 4.13
N ARG A 534 19.99 33.70 5.21
CA ARG A 534 19.91 32.25 5.33
C ARG A 534 18.69 31.83 6.14
N ARG A 535 17.51 32.25 5.69
CA ARG A 535 16.24 31.96 6.35
C ARG A 535 15.78 30.53 6.08
N LEU A 536 14.83 30.06 6.88
CA LEU A 536 14.17 28.77 6.74
C LEU A 536 12.67 28.96 6.91
N GLN A 537 11.86 28.18 6.19
CA GLN A 537 10.41 28.14 6.40
C GLN A 537 9.87 26.71 6.31
N PHE A 538 8.71 26.49 6.90
CA PHE A 538 7.99 25.23 6.98
C PHE A 538 6.58 25.38 6.40
N VAL A 539 6.21 24.47 5.51
CA VAL A 539 4.84 24.29 5.04
C VAL A 539 4.34 22.91 5.46
N ILE A 540 3.26 22.92 6.23
CA ILE A 540 2.79 21.76 6.99
C ILE A 540 1.33 21.51 6.62
N ALA A 541 0.98 20.27 6.30
CA ALA A 541 -0.40 19.92 5.94
C ALA A 541 -0.77 18.54 6.44
N GLY A 542 -2.06 18.29 6.65
CA GLY A 542 -2.52 16.97 7.07
C GLY A 542 -3.82 16.98 7.83
N LYS A 543 -4.38 15.78 8.01
CA LYS A 543 -5.64 15.54 8.68
C LYS A 543 -5.41 14.61 9.88
N ALA A 544 -6.03 14.90 11.02
CA ALA A 544 -6.15 13.95 12.12
C ALA A 544 -7.42 13.10 11.93
N HIS A 545 -7.43 11.85 12.39
CA HIS A 545 -8.67 11.07 12.35
C HIS A 545 -9.74 11.75 13.24
N PRO A 546 -11.05 11.74 12.90
CA PRO A 546 -12.05 12.50 13.66
C PRO A 546 -12.13 12.10 15.14
N LYS A 547 -11.87 10.81 15.43
CA LYS A 547 -11.79 10.22 16.78
C LYS A 547 -10.42 10.38 17.47
N ASP A 548 -9.39 10.89 16.77
CA ASP A 548 -8.02 11.06 17.29
C ASP A 548 -7.82 12.48 17.84
N MET A 549 -8.29 12.69 19.08
CA MET A 549 -8.14 13.98 19.78
C MET A 549 -6.67 14.41 19.98
N PRO A 550 -5.73 13.51 20.35
CA PRO A 550 -4.31 13.86 20.39
C PRO A 550 -3.77 14.39 19.06
N GLY A 551 -4.14 13.76 17.94
CA GLY A 551 -3.78 14.23 16.59
C GLY A 551 -4.32 15.63 16.28
N LYS A 552 -5.57 15.93 16.69
CA LYS A 552 -6.17 17.27 16.54
C LYS A 552 -5.48 18.32 17.41
N GLU A 553 -5.08 17.97 18.63
CA GLU A 553 -4.35 18.87 19.52
C GLU A 553 -2.96 19.22 18.96
N LEU A 554 -2.26 18.27 18.31
CA LEU A 554 -0.98 18.55 17.64
C LEU A 554 -1.12 19.63 16.55
N ILE A 555 -2.18 19.58 15.73
CA ILE A 555 -2.48 20.61 14.71
C ILE A 555 -2.68 21.96 15.40
N ARG A 556 -3.51 21.98 16.45
CA ARG A 556 -3.80 23.19 17.21
C ARG A 556 -2.54 23.78 17.83
N GLN A 557 -1.74 22.97 18.51
CA GLN A 557 -0.50 23.38 19.17
C GLN A 557 0.44 24.05 18.16
N LEU A 558 0.65 23.41 17.01
CA LEU A 558 1.50 23.94 15.95
C LEU A 558 1.08 25.34 15.49
N ILE A 559 -0.22 25.56 15.28
CA ILE A 559 -0.77 26.86 14.87
C ILE A 559 -0.61 27.91 15.96
N HIS A 560 -0.85 27.55 17.23
CA HIS A 560 -0.72 28.49 18.35
C HIS A 560 0.73 28.87 18.58
N THR A 561 1.63 27.89 18.65
CA THR A 561 3.07 28.13 18.83
C THR A 561 3.62 29.03 17.72
N ALA A 562 3.25 28.79 16.45
CA ALA A 562 3.71 29.66 15.36
C ALA A 562 3.26 31.12 15.52
N ARG A 563 2.02 31.35 16.00
CA ARG A 563 1.46 32.68 16.23
C ARG A 563 2.02 33.37 17.47
N GLU A 564 2.13 32.65 18.58
CA GLU A 564 2.62 33.19 19.86
C GLU A 564 4.08 33.62 19.77
N GLU A 565 4.86 32.90 18.96
CA GLU A 565 6.29 33.13 18.75
C GLU A 565 6.60 34.09 17.61
N GLY A 566 5.56 34.61 16.92
CA GLY A 566 5.69 35.57 15.82
C GLY A 566 6.39 35.00 14.58
N ILE A 567 6.21 33.71 14.31
CA ILE A 567 6.80 33.00 13.17
C ILE A 567 5.74 32.45 12.20
N GLU A 568 4.49 32.92 12.28
CA GLU A 568 3.37 32.41 11.48
C GLU A 568 3.51 32.65 9.96
N GLU A 569 4.38 33.57 9.55
CA GLU A 569 4.73 33.80 8.14
C GLU A 569 5.68 32.72 7.58
N TYR A 570 6.43 32.06 8.47
CA TYR A 570 7.45 31.06 8.13
C TYR A 570 7.04 29.64 8.52
N VAL A 571 6.12 29.44 9.47
CA VAL A 571 5.60 28.12 9.85
C VAL A 571 4.12 28.09 9.56
N VAL A 572 3.76 27.54 8.39
CA VAL A 572 2.42 27.65 7.82
C VAL A 572 1.73 26.30 7.81
N PHE A 573 0.58 26.20 8.49
CA PHE A 573 -0.30 25.05 8.39
C PHE A 573 -1.36 25.25 7.30
N VAL A 574 -1.45 24.32 6.34
CA VAL A 574 -2.40 24.34 5.22
C VAL A 574 -3.49 23.29 5.47
N PRO A 575 -4.76 23.70 5.66
CA PRO A 575 -5.84 22.77 5.95
C PRO A 575 -6.35 22.07 4.68
N ASP A 576 -7.01 20.93 4.89
CA ASP A 576 -7.69 20.10 3.89
C ASP A 576 -6.76 19.48 2.85
N TYR A 577 -5.65 18.91 3.32
CA TYR A 577 -4.69 18.20 2.47
C TYR A 577 -5.32 17.09 1.61
N ASP A 578 -5.06 17.15 0.31
CA ASP A 578 -5.51 16.19 -0.71
C ASP A 578 -4.41 15.90 -1.76
N ILE A 579 -4.73 15.11 -2.80
CA ILE A 579 -3.79 14.77 -3.88
C ILE A 579 -3.30 16.00 -4.66
N HIS A 580 -4.16 17.02 -4.85
CA HIS A 580 -3.79 18.22 -5.59
C HIS A 580 -2.73 19.02 -4.81
N LEU A 581 -3.00 19.32 -3.54
CA LEU A 581 -2.04 20.00 -2.68
C LEU A 581 -0.77 19.16 -2.48
N ALA A 582 -0.89 17.84 -2.36
CA ALA A 582 0.24 16.93 -2.27
C ALA A 582 1.22 17.09 -3.43
N ARG A 583 0.72 17.09 -4.68
CA ARG A 583 1.54 17.22 -5.90
C ARG A 583 2.31 18.54 -5.95
N ALA A 584 1.70 19.64 -5.52
CA ALA A 584 2.38 20.93 -5.42
C ALA A 584 3.47 20.91 -4.34
N MET A 585 3.16 20.40 -3.15
CA MET A 585 4.13 20.35 -2.05
C MET A 585 5.32 19.44 -2.36
N VAL A 586 5.11 18.21 -2.83
CA VAL A 586 6.22 17.26 -3.10
C VAL A 586 7.11 17.70 -4.26
N SER A 587 6.64 18.61 -5.12
CA SER A 587 7.42 19.12 -6.25
C SER A 587 8.07 20.48 -5.97
N GLY A 588 7.50 21.27 -5.06
CA GLY A 588 7.94 22.64 -4.76
C GLY A 588 8.69 22.82 -3.42
N CYS A 589 8.56 21.91 -2.45
CA CYS A 589 9.39 21.96 -1.24
C CYS A 589 10.85 21.66 -1.58
N ASP A 590 11.79 22.24 -0.82
CA ASP A 590 13.22 22.00 -0.98
C ASP A 590 13.67 20.76 -0.21
N ILE A 591 13.07 20.49 0.96
CA ILE A 591 13.27 19.26 1.74
C ILE A 591 11.91 18.66 2.08
N TRP A 592 11.84 17.33 2.07
CA TRP A 592 10.71 16.58 2.61
C TRP A 592 11.05 15.98 3.98
N LEU A 593 10.36 16.44 5.04
CA LEU A 593 10.60 16.06 6.42
C LEU A 593 9.68 14.93 6.88
N ASN A 594 10.25 13.88 7.48
CA ASN A 594 9.49 12.85 8.20
C ASN A 594 10.16 12.49 9.53
N THR A 595 9.40 12.52 10.62
CA THR A 595 9.91 12.25 11.98
C THR A 595 9.14 11.13 12.69
N PRO A 596 8.83 9.99 12.04
CA PRO A 596 8.11 8.90 12.71
C PRO A 596 8.96 8.28 13.83
N ARG A 597 8.32 7.75 14.87
CA ARG A 597 9.01 6.88 15.84
C ARG A 597 9.30 5.53 15.17
N ARG A 598 10.58 5.13 15.08
CA ARG A 598 10.97 3.79 14.61
C ARG A 598 10.48 2.70 15.57
N PRO A 599 9.97 1.54 15.10
CA PRO A 599 9.66 1.15 13.71
C PRO A 599 8.16 1.28 13.37
N ARG A 600 7.53 2.42 13.68
CA ARG A 600 6.06 2.60 13.53
C ARG A 600 5.63 3.13 12.15
N GLU A 601 6.56 3.39 11.24
CA GLU A 601 6.27 3.66 9.83
C GLU A 601 6.47 2.38 9.01
N ALA A 602 5.38 1.77 8.53
CA ALA A 602 5.48 0.58 7.68
C ALA A 602 6.22 0.86 6.35
N SER A 603 6.05 2.04 5.76
CA SER A 603 6.75 2.44 4.53
C SER A 603 6.82 3.96 4.40
N GLY A 604 5.82 4.60 3.77
CA GLY A 604 5.72 6.06 3.63
C GLY A 604 5.99 6.57 2.22
N THR A 605 4.96 6.61 1.36
CA THR A 605 5.11 6.95 -0.07
C THR A 605 5.33 8.44 -0.36
N SER A 606 5.08 9.36 0.60
CA SER A 606 5.24 10.79 0.35
C SER A 606 6.70 11.23 0.14
N GLY A 607 7.64 10.60 0.84
CA GLY A 607 9.07 10.85 0.62
C GLY A 607 9.57 10.36 -0.73
N MET A 608 9.01 9.25 -1.23
CA MET A 608 9.27 8.73 -2.58
C MET A 608 8.80 9.73 -3.65
N LYS A 609 7.59 10.29 -3.49
CA LYS A 609 7.04 11.35 -4.39
C LYS A 609 7.94 12.56 -4.48
N ALA A 610 8.46 12.99 -3.33
CA ALA A 610 9.38 14.12 -3.24
C ALA A 610 10.71 13.79 -3.96
N ALA A 611 11.29 12.62 -3.69
CA ALA A 611 12.53 12.19 -4.32
C ALA A 611 12.42 12.10 -5.86
N MET A 612 11.29 11.62 -6.38
CA MET A 612 11.01 11.60 -7.84
C MET A 612 10.95 12.99 -8.48
N ASN A 613 10.69 14.03 -7.67
CA ASN A 613 10.75 15.42 -8.10
C ASN A 613 12.13 16.06 -7.83
N GLY A 614 13.13 15.29 -7.42
CA GLY A 614 14.45 15.77 -7.03
C GLY A 614 14.48 16.53 -5.72
N VAL A 615 13.52 16.31 -4.83
CA VAL A 615 13.48 16.91 -3.48
C VAL A 615 14.17 15.95 -2.50
N PRO A 616 15.30 16.35 -1.88
CA PRO A 616 15.97 15.55 -0.86
C PRO A 616 15.08 15.30 0.37
N ASN A 617 15.26 14.16 1.02
CA ASN A 617 14.53 13.83 2.25
C ASN A 617 15.38 14.11 3.50
N LEU A 618 14.72 14.50 4.58
CA LEU A 618 15.26 14.61 5.92
C LEU A 618 14.38 13.74 6.82
N SER A 619 14.85 12.57 7.22
CA SER A 619 13.98 11.60 7.88
C SER A 619 14.71 10.72 8.88
N VAL A 620 13.97 10.29 9.90
CA VAL A 620 14.37 9.13 10.73
C VAL A 620 14.47 7.89 9.83
N LEU A 621 15.44 7.02 10.10
CA LEU A 621 15.62 5.74 9.44
C LEU A 621 14.47 4.80 9.86
N ASP A 622 13.35 4.88 9.15
CA ASP A 622 12.16 4.04 9.36
C ASP A 622 11.41 3.88 8.02
N GLY A 623 10.60 2.83 7.90
CA GLY A 623 9.84 2.51 6.70
C GLY A 623 10.73 2.45 5.45
N TRP A 624 10.34 3.17 4.39
CA TRP A 624 11.08 3.15 3.11
C TRP A 624 12.46 3.80 3.18
N TRP A 625 12.66 4.74 4.11
CA TRP A 625 13.89 5.53 4.18
C TRP A 625 15.08 4.69 4.67
N ASP A 626 14.80 3.64 5.43
CA ASP A 626 15.79 2.64 5.87
C ASP A 626 16.39 1.86 4.67
N GLU A 627 15.70 1.84 3.53
CA GLU A 627 16.15 1.15 2.30
C GLU A 627 16.83 2.08 1.28
N ALA A 628 16.80 3.39 1.50
CA ALA A 628 17.29 4.41 0.57
C ALA A 628 18.75 4.81 0.90
N ASP A 629 19.47 5.30 -0.11
CA ASP A 629 20.76 5.97 0.12
C ASP A 629 20.53 7.37 0.70
N HIS A 630 20.33 7.39 2.01
CA HIS A 630 20.03 8.59 2.79
C HIS A 630 21.20 9.58 2.84
N THR A 631 22.42 9.18 2.46
CA THR A 631 23.58 10.09 2.42
C THR A 631 23.65 10.83 1.09
N ALA A 632 23.46 10.12 -0.03
CA ALA A 632 23.54 10.69 -1.37
C ALA A 632 22.27 11.48 -1.72
N THR A 633 21.12 11.11 -1.16
CA THR A 633 19.80 11.63 -1.57
C THR A 633 19.09 12.46 -0.50
N GLY A 634 19.67 12.62 0.70
CA GLY A 634 19.04 13.33 1.80
C GLY A 634 19.91 13.41 3.04
N TRP A 635 19.26 13.27 4.21
CA TRP A 635 19.87 13.19 5.53
C TRP A 635 19.05 12.28 6.46
N ALA A 636 19.74 11.51 7.30
CA ALA A 636 19.14 10.68 8.35
C ALA A 636 19.13 11.42 9.69
N ILE A 637 18.01 11.38 10.40
CA ILE A 637 17.90 11.83 11.80
C ILE A 637 18.17 10.60 12.68
N GLY A 638 19.27 10.64 13.45
CA GLY A 638 19.75 9.47 14.21
C GLY A 638 20.49 8.45 13.34
N GLN A 639 20.77 7.27 13.91
CA GLN A 639 21.45 6.13 13.29
C GLN A 639 20.59 4.85 13.28
N GLY A 640 19.26 4.99 13.48
CA GLY A 640 18.33 3.87 13.45
C GLY A 640 18.13 3.19 14.81
N GLU A 641 18.38 3.92 15.89
CA GLU A 641 18.23 3.46 17.26
C GLU A 641 16.76 3.23 17.63
N ILE A 642 16.52 2.27 18.51
CA ILE A 642 15.22 2.05 19.16
C ILE A 642 15.38 2.42 20.64
N TYR A 643 14.49 3.26 21.14
CA TYR A 643 14.54 3.81 22.49
C TYR A 643 13.37 3.28 23.33
N GLU A 644 13.65 2.94 24.59
CA GLU A 644 12.60 2.62 25.57
C GLU A 644 11.90 3.88 26.10
N ASP A 645 12.68 4.94 26.36
CA ASP A 645 12.17 6.24 26.79
C ASP A 645 11.90 7.16 25.59
N GLN A 646 10.62 7.42 25.35
CA GLN A 646 10.13 8.26 24.26
C GLN A 646 10.50 9.74 24.42
N GLU A 647 10.62 10.24 25.64
CA GLU A 647 10.97 11.64 25.91
C GLU A 647 12.45 11.88 25.65
N TYR A 648 13.30 10.94 26.08
CA TYR A 648 14.72 10.95 25.77
C TYR A 648 14.97 10.82 24.26
N GLN A 649 14.24 9.93 23.57
CA GLN A 649 14.27 9.83 22.11
C GLN A 649 13.99 11.19 21.45
N ASP A 650 12.93 11.87 21.86
CA ASP A 650 12.52 13.14 21.27
C ASP A 650 13.55 14.25 21.52
N GLU A 651 14.25 14.23 22.66
CA GLU A 651 15.37 15.15 22.93
C GLU A 651 16.57 14.90 22.01
N VAL A 652 17.02 13.65 21.91
CA VAL A 652 18.18 13.28 21.10
C VAL A 652 17.93 13.56 19.62
N GLU A 653 16.79 13.11 19.10
CA GLU A 653 16.47 13.26 17.67
C GLU A 653 16.12 14.69 17.28
N ALA A 654 15.52 15.50 18.18
CA ALA A 654 15.35 16.94 17.93
C ALA A 654 16.70 17.66 17.84
N ASN A 655 17.64 17.34 18.74
CA ASN A 655 18.99 17.90 18.68
C ASN A 655 19.73 17.52 17.41
N ALA A 656 19.65 16.24 17.00
CA ALA A 656 20.22 15.78 15.73
C ALA A 656 19.60 16.52 14.53
N LEU A 657 18.28 16.73 14.54
CA LEU A 657 17.59 17.53 13.52
C LEU A 657 18.14 18.96 13.47
N TYR A 658 18.28 19.64 14.60
CA TYR A 658 18.82 21.01 14.64
C TYR A 658 20.28 21.08 14.16
N ASP A 659 21.12 20.12 14.54
CA ASP A 659 22.51 20.06 14.10
C ASP A 659 22.61 19.91 12.58
N LEU A 660 21.80 19.03 11.98
CA LEU A 660 21.72 18.87 10.51
C LEU A 660 21.28 20.17 9.82
N LEU A 661 20.27 20.85 10.38
CA LEU A 661 19.80 22.13 9.84
C LEU A 661 20.90 23.20 9.86
N GLU A 662 21.58 23.36 11.00
CA GLU A 662 22.57 24.41 11.23
C GLU A 662 23.88 24.18 10.48
N GLN A 663 24.39 22.94 10.50
CA GLN A 663 25.76 22.64 10.05
C GLN A 663 25.83 22.19 8.59
N GLU A 664 24.77 21.57 8.06
CA GLU A 664 24.79 20.97 6.72
C GLU A 664 23.77 21.59 5.78
N ILE A 665 22.48 21.52 6.14
CA ILE A 665 21.37 21.80 5.24
C ILE A 665 21.30 23.27 4.85
N VAL A 666 21.19 24.18 5.83
CA VAL A 666 21.10 25.61 5.56
C VAL A 666 22.39 26.12 4.87
N PRO A 667 23.61 25.75 5.32
CA PRO A 667 24.84 26.11 4.61
C PRO A 667 24.89 25.60 3.16
N LEU A 668 24.50 24.34 2.90
CA LEU A 668 24.54 23.76 1.56
C LEU A 668 23.58 24.44 0.59
N PHE A 669 22.35 24.73 1.04
CA PHE A 669 21.33 25.38 0.22
C PHE A 669 21.73 26.80 -0.20
N TYR A 670 22.30 27.58 0.73
CA TYR A 670 22.70 28.96 0.49
C TYR A 670 24.11 29.12 -0.09
N ASN A 671 24.86 28.03 -0.26
CA ASN A 671 26.15 28.05 -0.95
C ASN A 671 25.96 28.06 -2.48
N ARG A 672 25.74 29.25 -3.03
CA ARG A 672 25.45 29.48 -4.46
C ARG A 672 26.68 29.97 -5.22
N ASP A 673 26.82 29.53 -6.47
CA ASP A 673 27.84 30.04 -7.39
C ASP A 673 27.49 31.44 -7.95
N ASN A 674 28.34 31.98 -8.83
CA ASN A 674 28.12 33.30 -9.45
C ASN A 674 26.84 33.39 -10.30
N ASN A 675 26.25 32.26 -10.70
CA ASN A 675 25.00 32.18 -11.44
C ASN A 675 23.79 31.95 -10.51
N GLY A 676 24.00 31.96 -9.19
CA GLY A 676 22.95 31.72 -8.20
C GLY A 676 22.58 30.25 -7.98
N VAL A 677 23.38 29.31 -8.50
CA VAL A 677 23.06 27.86 -8.47
C VAL A 677 23.79 27.17 -7.30
N PRO A 678 23.09 26.45 -6.41
CA PRO A 678 23.70 25.67 -5.33
C PRO A 678 24.14 24.29 -5.82
N ARG A 679 25.34 24.20 -6.41
CA ARG A 679 25.84 22.99 -7.10
C ARG A 679 25.79 21.72 -6.25
N GLY A 680 26.21 21.79 -4.98
CA GLY A 680 26.16 20.65 -4.07
C GLY A 680 24.73 20.19 -3.76
N TRP A 681 23.78 21.13 -3.68
CA TRP A 681 22.36 20.82 -3.53
C TRP A 681 21.80 20.13 -4.77
N VAL A 682 22.06 20.70 -5.96
CA VAL A 682 21.61 20.13 -7.24
C VAL A 682 22.16 18.72 -7.45
N GLN A 683 23.38 18.42 -6.98
CA GLN A 683 23.91 17.06 -7.01
C GLN A 683 23.08 16.09 -6.14
N LYS A 684 22.66 16.49 -4.93
CA LYS A 684 21.72 15.69 -4.12
C LYS A 684 20.37 15.52 -4.81
N MET A 685 19.86 16.56 -5.48
CA MET A 685 18.62 16.46 -6.28
C MET A 685 18.75 15.42 -7.40
N LYS A 686 19.86 15.45 -8.16
CA LYS A 686 20.16 14.47 -9.22
C LYS A 686 20.27 13.06 -8.66
N ASN A 687 20.93 12.89 -7.52
CA ASN A 687 21.03 11.58 -6.87
C ASN A 687 19.66 11.08 -6.41
N ALA A 688 18.82 11.94 -5.82
CA ALA A 688 17.45 11.58 -5.43
C ALA A 688 16.64 11.09 -6.63
N ILE A 689 16.74 11.77 -7.78
CA ILE A 689 16.06 11.32 -9.01
C ILE A 689 16.64 9.99 -9.48
N ARG A 690 17.97 9.89 -9.65
CA ARG A 690 18.65 8.74 -10.25
C ARG A 690 18.51 7.46 -9.43
N LEU A 691 18.65 7.56 -8.11
CA LEU A 691 18.68 6.40 -7.21
C LEU A 691 17.28 6.02 -6.73
N ASN A 692 16.50 7.00 -6.27
CA ASN A 692 15.22 6.70 -5.60
C ASN A 692 14.06 6.56 -6.59
N THR A 693 14.05 7.27 -7.73
CA THR A 693 12.93 7.18 -8.68
C THR A 693 12.69 5.74 -9.13
N PRO A 694 13.70 4.99 -9.62
CA PRO A 694 13.39 3.68 -10.14
C PRO A 694 13.27 2.60 -9.06
N GLN A 695 14.01 2.71 -7.95
CA GLN A 695 13.87 1.82 -6.80
C GLN A 695 12.46 1.91 -6.19
N PHE A 696 11.89 3.12 -6.10
CA PHE A 696 10.58 3.35 -5.46
C PHE A 696 9.46 3.66 -6.46
N ASN A 697 9.56 3.12 -7.68
CA ASN A 697 8.50 3.19 -8.69
C ASN A 697 7.49 2.04 -8.50
N THR A 698 6.18 2.33 -8.59
CA THR A 698 5.16 1.27 -8.57
C THR A 698 5.29 0.30 -9.75
N ALA A 699 5.87 0.71 -10.88
CA ALA A 699 6.17 -0.23 -11.96
C ALA A 699 7.12 -1.35 -11.48
N ARG A 700 8.18 -1.03 -10.73
CA ARG A 700 9.07 -2.02 -10.09
C ARG A 700 8.30 -2.87 -9.08
N MET A 701 7.53 -2.22 -8.20
CA MET A 701 6.70 -2.92 -7.20
C MET A 701 5.75 -3.95 -7.84
N LEU A 702 5.07 -3.60 -8.93
CA LEU A 702 4.13 -4.51 -9.60
C LEU A 702 4.86 -5.63 -10.36
N ARG A 703 6.08 -5.41 -10.84
CA ARG A 703 6.94 -6.49 -11.36
C ARG A 703 7.26 -7.50 -10.27
N ASP A 704 7.62 -7.03 -9.08
CA ASP A 704 7.87 -7.90 -7.92
C ASP A 704 6.62 -8.70 -7.53
N TYR A 705 5.46 -8.04 -7.42
CA TYR A 705 4.18 -8.73 -7.17
C TYR A 705 3.86 -9.74 -8.26
N SER A 706 4.11 -9.41 -9.53
CA SER A 706 3.81 -10.30 -10.66
C SER A 706 4.66 -11.56 -10.60
N LEU A 707 5.99 -11.40 -10.51
CA LEU A 707 6.93 -12.51 -10.55
C LEU A 707 6.89 -13.39 -9.31
N ARG A 708 6.71 -12.79 -8.13
CA ARG A 708 6.80 -13.51 -6.85
C ARG A 708 5.44 -13.95 -6.30
N GLY A 709 4.36 -13.30 -6.74
CA GLY A 709 3.01 -13.46 -6.20
C GLY A 709 1.99 -13.89 -7.25
N TYR A 710 1.57 -12.98 -8.13
CA TYR A 710 0.46 -13.21 -9.06
C TYR A 710 0.71 -14.40 -10.00
N PHE A 711 1.88 -14.50 -10.63
CA PHE A 711 2.16 -15.59 -11.57
C PHE A 711 2.17 -16.94 -10.85
N PRO A 712 2.94 -17.14 -9.75
CA PRO A 712 2.91 -18.40 -9.01
C PRO A 712 1.52 -18.76 -8.45
N ALA A 713 0.75 -17.78 -7.93
CA ALA A 713 -0.59 -18.02 -7.41
C ALA A 713 -1.59 -18.42 -8.52
N SER A 714 -1.47 -17.81 -9.70
CA SER A 714 -2.27 -18.14 -10.88
C SER A 714 -1.92 -19.53 -11.42
N ASP A 715 -0.63 -19.89 -11.45
CA ASP A 715 -0.18 -21.23 -11.84
C ASP A 715 -0.72 -22.30 -10.88
N ARG A 716 -0.65 -22.04 -9.56
CA ARG A 716 -1.27 -22.91 -8.56
C ARG A 716 -2.78 -23.01 -8.72
N TYR A 717 -3.47 -21.93 -9.07
CA TYR A 717 -4.90 -21.97 -9.35
C TYR A 717 -5.22 -22.97 -10.46
N PHE A 718 -4.50 -22.91 -11.59
CA PHE A 718 -4.70 -23.85 -12.68
C PHE A 718 -4.37 -25.28 -12.25
N ALA A 719 -3.24 -25.51 -11.58
CA ALA A 719 -2.87 -26.83 -11.08
C ALA A 719 -3.90 -27.41 -10.08
N MET A 720 -4.51 -26.58 -9.23
CA MET A 720 -5.46 -27.02 -8.22
C MET A 720 -6.88 -27.25 -8.76
N THR A 721 -7.23 -26.66 -9.90
CA THR A 721 -8.56 -26.79 -10.54
C THR A 721 -8.64 -27.95 -11.54
N GLU A 722 -7.51 -28.51 -11.95
CA GLU A 722 -7.44 -29.65 -12.86
C GLU A 722 -8.22 -30.88 -12.34
N ASN A 723 -8.74 -31.67 -13.29
CA ASN A 723 -9.42 -32.95 -13.06
C ASN A 723 -10.48 -32.91 -11.95
N ASN A 724 -11.31 -31.85 -11.94
CA ASN A 724 -12.33 -31.62 -10.92
C ASN A 724 -11.73 -31.53 -9.50
N TYR A 725 -10.74 -30.65 -9.35
CA TYR A 725 -10.07 -30.33 -8.10
C TYR A 725 -9.34 -31.52 -7.45
N SER A 726 -8.81 -32.45 -8.25
CA SER A 726 -8.16 -33.67 -7.72
C SER A 726 -6.98 -33.34 -6.82
N ASN A 727 -6.17 -32.34 -7.19
CA ASN A 727 -4.99 -31.93 -6.45
C ASN A 727 -5.38 -31.26 -5.13
N ALA A 728 -6.38 -30.35 -5.14
CA ALA A 728 -6.88 -29.72 -3.92
C ALA A 728 -7.44 -30.75 -2.92
N LYS A 729 -8.20 -31.75 -3.40
CA LYS A 729 -8.70 -32.87 -2.59
C LYS A 729 -7.56 -33.70 -2.01
N SER A 730 -6.60 -34.08 -2.84
CA SER A 730 -5.44 -34.88 -2.41
C SER A 730 -4.61 -34.17 -1.34
N VAL A 731 -4.39 -32.86 -1.49
CA VAL A 731 -3.62 -32.08 -0.50
C VAL A 731 -4.41 -31.93 0.80
N ALA A 732 -5.72 -31.73 0.75
CA ALA A 732 -6.56 -31.68 1.94
C ALA A 732 -6.54 -33.00 2.73
N GLU A 733 -6.65 -34.14 2.03
CA GLU A 733 -6.54 -35.48 2.64
C GLU A 733 -5.13 -35.71 3.22
N TRP A 734 -4.08 -35.33 2.49
CA TRP A 734 -2.70 -35.39 2.95
C TRP A 734 -2.48 -34.57 4.22
N LYS A 735 -2.98 -33.32 4.28
CA LYS A 735 -2.88 -32.46 5.47
C LYS A 735 -3.51 -33.13 6.68
N LYS A 736 -4.71 -33.71 6.53
CA LYS A 736 -5.38 -34.43 7.62
C LYS A 736 -4.56 -35.64 8.09
N TYR A 737 -4.10 -36.46 7.15
CA TYR A 737 -3.27 -37.64 7.43
C TYR A 737 -1.98 -37.27 8.18
N LEU A 738 -1.36 -36.15 7.78
CA LEU A 738 -0.17 -35.57 8.40
C LEU A 738 -0.45 -35.10 9.83
N PHE A 739 -1.47 -34.25 10.05
CA PHE A 739 -1.79 -33.69 11.37
C PHE A 739 -2.10 -34.79 12.42
N GLU A 740 -2.76 -35.89 12.02
CA GLU A 740 -3.05 -37.01 12.91
C GLU A 740 -1.81 -37.74 13.43
N ARG A 741 -0.68 -37.68 12.70
CA ARG A 741 0.56 -38.43 13.00
C ARG A 741 1.74 -37.54 13.36
N TRP A 742 1.65 -36.24 13.09
CA TRP A 742 2.77 -35.32 13.23
C TRP A 742 3.40 -35.35 14.63
N TYR A 743 2.56 -35.37 15.67
CA TYR A 743 3.00 -35.36 17.06
C TYR A 743 3.52 -36.71 17.57
N ASP A 744 3.43 -37.77 16.76
CA ASP A 744 3.98 -39.09 17.04
C ASP A 744 5.34 -39.33 16.36
N ILE A 745 5.79 -38.41 15.47
CA ILE A 745 7.10 -38.49 14.82
C ILE A 745 8.20 -38.39 15.89
N ARG A 746 9.22 -39.24 15.79
CA ARG A 746 10.37 -39.25 16.69
C ARG A 746 11.67 -39.20 15.92
N ILE A 747 12.57 -38.36 16.40
CA ILE A 747 13.97 -38.42 16.00
C ILE A 747 14.60 -39.40 16.98
N GLU A 748 15.07 -40.55 16.49
CA GLU A 748 15.53 -41.66 17.34
C GLU A 748 17.03 -41.56 17.61
N ASN A 749 17.81 -41.16 16.61
CA ASN A 749 19.26 -41.01 16.74
C ASN A 749 19.82 -39.98 15.75
N ILE A 750 20.88 -39.27 16.16
CA ILE A 750 21.67 -38.36 15.31
C ILE A 750 23.16 -38.68 15.54
N GLU A 751 23.83 -39.17 14.49
CA GLU A 751 25.26 -39.45 14.47
C GLU A 751 25.99 -38.35 13.68
N VAL A 752 27.01 -37.73 14.27
CA VAL A 752 27.87 -36.72 13.63
C VAL A 752 29.29 -37.27 13.53
N SER A 753 29.95 -37.13 12.37
CA SER A 753 31.25 -37.77 12.13
C SER A 753 32.42 -37.19 12.92
N GLU A 754 32.28 -35.99 13.49
CA GLU A 754 33.31 -35.26 14.22
C GLU A 754 32.75 -34.77 15.57
N GLU A 755 33.48 -34.97 16.68
CA GLU A 755 32.93 -34.75 18.03
C GLU A 755 33.08 -33.31 18.55
N THR A 756 34.21 -32.62 18.35
CA THR A 756 34.41 -31.30 19.01
C THR A 756 35.28 -30.27 18.28
N ASP A 757 36.21 -30.65 17.38
CA ASP A 757 37.18 -29.73 16.78
C ASP A 757 37.21 -29.85 15.24
N ILE A 758 36.35 -29.07 14.56
CA ILE A 758 36.21 -29.09 13.09
C ILE A 758 37.04 -27.95 12.49
N VAL A 759 37.85 -28.25 11.47
CA VAL A 759 38.59 -27.22 10.73
C VAL A 759 37.68 -26.53 9.71
N VAL A 760 37.84 -25.21 9.52
CA VAL A 760 37.08 -24.47 8.51
C VAL A 760 37.27 -25.12 7.13
N ASN A 761 36.17 -25.33 6.41
CA ASN A 761 36.07 -26.05 5.13
C ASN A 761 36.25 -27.59 5.20
N GLU A 762 36.27 -28.17 6.40
CA GLU A 762 36.17 -29.62 6.58
C GLU A 762 34.72 -30.09 6.40
N THR A 763 34.56 -31.32 5.89
CA THR A 763 33.24 -31.92 5.67
C THR A 763 32.83 -32.72 6.89
N VAL A 764 31.67 -32.35 7.45
CA VAL A 764 31.05 -33.04 8.58
C VAL A 764 29.88 -33.86 8.02
N ASN A 765 29.90 -35.17 8.25
CA ASN A 765 28.82 -36.05 7.82
C ASN A 765 27.85 -36.25 8.98
N VAL A 766 26.57 -36.13 8.69
CA VAL A 766 25.50 -36.32 9.67
C VAL A 766 24.56 -37.40 9.16
N LYS A 767 24.24 -38.35 10.04
CA LYS A 767 23.26 -39.40 9.80
C LYS A 767 22.19 -39.31 10.87
N ALA A 768 20.93 -39.25 10.45
CA ALA A 768 19.80 -39.22 11.36
C ALA A 768 18.87 -40.42 11.11
N VAL A 769 18.33 -40.97 12.19
CA VAL A 769 17.32 -42.05 12.17
C VAL A 769 16.01 -41.50 12.74
N LEU A 770 14.93 -41.59 11.97
CA LEU A 770 13.62 -41.06 12.34
C LEU A 770 12.52 -42.12 12.26
N ASP A 771 11.67 -42.20 13.27
CA ASP A 771 10.35 -42.84 13.17
C ASP A 771 9.33 -41.81 12.66
N LEU A 772 8.84 -42.01 11.44
CA LEU A 772 7.88 -41.11 10.80
C LEU A 772 6.41 -41.42 11.16
N ALA A 773 6.16 -42.31 12.12
CA ALA A 773 4.82 -42.64 12.59
C ALA A 773 3.84 -43.06 11.47
N GLY A 774 4.37 -43.73 10.44
CA GLY A 774 3.61 -44.18 9.26
C GLY A 774 3.46 -43.15 8.13
N LEU A 775 4.10 -41.97 8.23
CA LEU A 775 4.28 -41.05 7.11
C LEU A 775 5.38 -41.54 6.16
N LYS A 776 5.31 -41.14 4.90
CA LYS A 776 6.33 -41.46 3.90
C LYS A 776 7.48 -40.45 3.98
N PRO A 777 8.70 -40.83 3.57
CA PRO A 777 9.81 -39.87 3.43
C PRO A 777 9.47 -38.66 2.56
N ASP A 778 8.62 -38.83 1.55
CA ASP A 778 8.20 -37.73 0.66
C ASP A 778 7.22 -36.73 1.33
N ASP A 779 6.59 -37.11 2.46
CA ASP A 779 5.67 -36.26 3.21
C ASP A 779 6.40 -35.23 4.10
N VAL A 780 7.72 -35.37 4.26
CA VAL A 780 8.54 -34.53 5.14
C VAL A 780 9.83 -34.05 4.46
N SER A 781 10.34 -32.92 4.94
CA SER A 781 11.70 -32.43 4.68
C SER A 781 12.47 -32.52 5.98
N VAL A 782 13.57 -33.28 5.98
CA VAL A 782 14.49 -33.35 7.12
C VAL A 782 15.66 -32.43 6.81
N GLU A 783 15.92 -31.47 7.70
CA GLU A 783 16.90 -30.41 7.48
C GLU A 783 17.84 -30.30 8.68
N LEU A 784 19.11 -30.07 8.38
CA LEU A 784 20.09 -29.62 9.36
C LEU A 784 20.07 -28.10 9.42
N TYR A 785 19.99 -27.55 10.62
CA TYR A 785 19.99 -26.12 10.89
C TYR A 785 21.32 -25.76 11.56
N GLN A 786 22.19 -25.08 10.82
CA GLN A 786 23.56 -24.80 11.27
C GLN A 786 23.88 -23.30 11.25
N GLY A 787 24.64 -22.82 12.23
CA GLY A 787 25.01 -21.40 12.30
C GLY A 787 25.89 -21.08 13.50
N LYS A 788 26.19 -19.80 13.70
CA LYS A 788 26.99 -19.36 14.85
C LYS A 788 26.16 -19.38 16.12
N MET A 789 26.81 -19.57 17.27
CA MET A 789 26.16 -19.53 18.58
C MET A 789 26.25 -18.12 19.18
N ASN A 790 25.12 -17.57 19.65
CA ASN A 790 25.08 -16.30 20.37
C ASN A 790 25.41 -16.50 21.87
N SER A 791 25.42 -15.41 22.65
CA SER A 791 25.70 -15.45 24.10
C SER A 791 24.67 -16.24 24.90
N ASP A 792 23.46 -16.40 24.36
CA ASP A 792 22.35 -17.11 25.00
C ASP A 792 22.33 -18.61 24.65
N GLY A 793 23.29 -19.07 23.85
CA GLY A 793 23.40 -20.48 23.45
C GLY A 793 22.48 -20.86 22.29
N GLU A 794 21.96 -19.89 21.54
CA GLU A 794 21.09 -20.12 20.37
C GLU A 794 21.87 -19.97 19.06
N VAL A 795 21.45 -20.73 18.05
CA VAL A 795 22.01 -20.62 16.70
C VAL A 795 21.43 -19.38 16.01
N PHE A 796 22.30 -18.46 15.58
CA PHE A 796 21.93 -17.26 14.82
C PHE A 796 22.61 -17.23 13.44
N ASN A 797 22.00 -16.51 12.49
CA ASN A 797 22.40 -16.51 11.07
C ASN A 797 22.50 -17.93 10.50
N ALA A 798 21.53 -18.77 10.84
CA ALA A 798 21.56 -20.16 10.46
C ALA A 798 21.23 -20.38 8.98
N THR A 799 21.70 -21.52 8.48
CA THR A 799 21.41 -22.03 7.15
C THR A 799 20.80 -23.41 7.29
N ALA A 800 19.67 -23.64 6.61
CA ALA A 800 19.04 -24.95 6.52
C ALA A 800 19.67 -25.76 5.36
N VAL A 801 20.08 -26.99 5.63
CA VAL A 801 20.65 -27.93 4.65
C VAL A 801 19.77 -29.19 4.62
N PRO A 802 19.11 -29.48 3.49
CA PRO A 802 18.32 -30.71 3.36
C PRO A 802 19.16 -31.98 3.57
N MET A 803 18.55 -32.98 4.19
CA MET A 803 19.10 -34.34 4.30
C MET A 803 18.43 -35.26 3.28
N GLU A 804 19.21 -36.13 2.65
CA GLU A 804 18.72 -37.08 1.66
C GLU A 804 18.30 -38.39 2.33
N TYR A 805 17.11 -38.88 1.99
CA TYR A 805 16.66 -40.22 2.37
C TYR A 805 17.47 -41.27 1.60
N THR A 806 18.12 -42.21 2.29
CA THR A 806 19.06 -43.16 1.64
C THR A 806 18.38 -44.41 1.09
N GLY A 807 17.07 -44.59 1.29
CA GLY A 807 16.37 -45.84 0.99
C GLY A 807 16.56 -46.93 2.06
N ASP A 808 17.45 -46.71 3.03
CA ASP A 808 17.71 -47.65 4.12
C ASP A 808 16.65 -47.51 5.24
N GLN A 809 16.26 -48.64 5.81
CA GLN A 809 15.52 -48.72 7.07
C GLN A 809 16.41 -49.37 8.13
N SER A 810 16.56 -48.71 9.28
CA SER A 810 17.12 -49.33 10.48
C SER A 810 16.00 -50.04 11.26
N GLU A 811 16.35 -50.80 12.31
CA GLU A 811 15.34 -51.39 13.22
C GLU A 811 14.47 -50.32 13.92
N ALA A 812 14.97 -49.08 14.01
CA ALA A 812 14.33 -47.97 14.73
C ALA A 812 13.66 -46.93 13.81
N GLY A 813 13.87 -46.96 12.49
CA GLY A 813 13.26 -45.96 11.59
C GLY A 813 13.97 -45.78 10.25
N VAL A 814 13.57 -44.76 9.50
CA VAL A 814 14.15 -44.38 8.20
C VAL A 814 15.44 -43.57 8.37
N VAL A 815 16.39 -43.74 7.45
CA VAL A 815 17.73 -43.12 7.54
C VAL A 815 17.87 -41.95 6.58
N TYR A 816 18.33 -40.81 7.10
CA TYR A 816 18.68 -39.61 6.36
C TYR A 816 20.16 -39.29 6.51
N LYS A 817 20.80 -38.79 5.45
CA LYS A 817 22.21 -38.37 5.47
C LYS A 817 22.39 -37.00 4.83
N SER A 818 23.33 -36.23 5.34
CA SER A 818 23.82 -35.01 4.70
C SER A 818 25.27 -34.75 5.05
N SER A 819 25.93 -33.93 4.23
CA SER A 819 27.30 -33.49 4.43
C SER A 819 27.31 -31.97 4.46
N LEU A 820 27.86 -31.40 5.53
CA LEU A 820 27.89 -29.96 5.76
C LEU A 820 29.32 -29.46 5.92
N VAL A 821 29.50 -28.18 5.60
CA VAL A 821 30.79 -27.49 5.66
C VAL A 821 30.61 -26.15 6.38
N PHE A 822 31.45 -25.90 7.38
CA PHE A 822 31.49 -24.62 8.08
C PHE A 822 32.54 -23.70 7.42
N HIS A 823 32.09 -22.54 6.93
CA HIS A 823 32.94 -21.56 6.25
C HIS A 823 33.49 -20.46 7.17
N SER A 824 33.19 -20.49 8.46
CA SER A 824 33.63 -19.48 9.42
C SER A 824 34.09 -20.10 10.73
N SER A 825 35.14 -19.54 11.32
CA SER A 825 35.62 -19.90 12.65
C SER A 825 34.72 -19.33 13.76
N GLY A 826 34.84 -19.90 14.96
CA GLY A 826 34.02 -19.55 16.14
C GLY A 826 33.15 -20.72 16.59
N LEU A 827 32.42 -20.54 17.69
CA LEU A 827 31.48 -21.54 18.19
C LEU A 827 30.29 -21.66 17.24
N GLN A 828 30.13 -22.85 16.64
CA GLN A 828 29.04 -23.18 15.73
C GLN A 828 28.07 -24.13 16.42
N GLY A 829 26.79 -24.00 16.11
CA GLY A 829 25.74 -24.92 16.51
C GLY A 829 25.17 -25.66 15.30
N LEU A 830 24.72 -26.88 15.56
CA LEU A 830 24.04 -27.74 14.61
C LEU A 830 22.81 -28.32 15.31
N SER A 831 21.66 -28.22 14.67
CA SER A 831 20.43 -28.88 15.09
C SER A 831 19.78 -29.57 13.89
N LEU A 832 18.78 -30.42 14.16
CA LEU A 832 17.99 -31.10 13.13
C LEU A 832 16.52 -30.71 13.33
N ARG A 833 15.84 -30.47 12.21
CA ARG A 833 14.39 -30.25 12.18
C ARG A 833 13.70 -31.07 11.11
N VAL A 834 12.41 -31.29 11.30
CA VAL A 834 11.49 -31.90 10.35
C VAL A 834 10.38 -30.91 10.02
N LEU A 835 10.13 -30.73 8.71
CA LEU A 835 9.08 -29.88 8.16
C LEU A 835 8.14 -30.69 7.26
N PRO A 836 6.87 -30.32 7.12
CA PRO A 836 5.99 -30.91 6.11
C PRO A 836 6.50 -30.66 4.69
N LYS A 837 6.29 -31.62 3.80
CA LYS A 837 6.65 -31.50 2.39
C LYS A 837 5.54 -32.04 1.49
N ASN A 838 5.13 -31.21 0.53
CA ASN A 838 4.23 -31.60 -0.55
C ASN A 838 4.49 -30.68 -1.75
N GLU A 839 4.43 -31.23 -2.97
CA GLU A 839 4.73 -30.49 -4.20
C GLU A 839 3.78 -29.30 -4.45
N TYR A 840 2.58 -29.33 -3.87
CA TYR A 840 1.55 -28.32 -4.07
C TYR A 840 1.45 -27.28 -2.93
N MET A 841 2.32 -27.36 -1.92
CA MET A 841 2.40 -26.33 -0.88
C MET A 841 3.03 -25.05 -1.44
N ALA A 842 2.55 -23.90 -0.98
CA ALA A 842 3.09 -22.61 -1.42
C ALA A 842 4.48 -22.34 -0.83
N HIS A 843 4.72 -22.78 0.40
CA HIS A 843 6.01 -22.72 1.08
C HIS A 843 6.10 -23.77 2.20
N PRO A 844 7.31 -24.16 2.66
CA PRO A 844 7.49 -25.23 3.65
C PRO A 844 6.76 -25.00 4.98
N HIS A 845 6.63 -23.74 5.39
CA HIS A 845 6.04 -23.35 6.68
C HIS A 845 4.51 -23.15 6.66
N GLU A 846 3.80 -23.52 5.59
CA GLU A 846 2.37 -23.21 5.40
C GLU A 846 1.48 -23.76 6.53
N LEU A 847 1.85 -24.90 7.11
CA LEU A 847 1.09 -25.56 8.17
C LEU A 847 1.44 -25.10 9.59
N GLY A 848 2.50 -24.32 9.78
CA GLY A 848 2.99 -23.97 11.13
C GLY A 848 3.44 -25.19 11.95
N LEU A 849 3.75 -26.31 11.28
CA LEU A 849 4.26 -27.53 11.88
C LEU A 849 5.77 -27.60 11.73
N ILE A 850 6.46 -27.82 12.84
CA ILE A 850 7.91 -28.03 12.92
C ILE A 850 8.21 -28.96 14.09
N LEU A 851 9.13 -29.90 13.88
CA LEU A 851 9.66 -30.76 14.94
C LEU A 851 11.16 -30.56 15.02
N TRP A 852 11.67 -30.13 16.18
CA TRP A 852 13.10 -30.00 16.44
C TRP A 852 13.63 -31.21 17.22
N ALA A 853 14.92 -31.51 17.04
CA ALA A 853 15.63 -32.44 17.91
C ALA A 853 15.69 -31.91 19.36
N ASP A 854 15.38 -32.77 20.34
CA ASP A 854 15.52 -32.52 21.79
C ASP A 854 16.93 -32.92 22.27
N GLU A 855 17.48 -32.25 23.30
CA GLU A 855 18.71 -32.64 24.02
C GLU A 855 18.74 -34.13 24.43
N ARG A 856 17.59 -34.76 24.71
CA ARG A 856 17.50 -36.21 25.00
C ARG A 856 17.84 -37.11 23.82
N THR A 857 17.81 -36.57 22.60
CA THR A 857 18.04 -37.31 21.35
C THR A 857 19.53 -37.46 21.03
N LEU A 858 20.38 -36.61 21.62
CA LEU A 858 21.81 -36.53 21.33
C LEU A 858 22.66 -37.45 22.23
N TYR A 859 22.08 -38.08 23.26
CA TYR A 859 22.81 -38.83 24.29
C TYR A 859 22.23 -40.21 24.63
N ASN A 860 21.54 -40.87 23.71
CA ASN A 860 21.22 -42.29 23.87
C ASN A 860 22.42 -43.14 23.42
N GLU A 861 23.40 -43.31 24.32
CA GLU A 861 24.35 -44.42 24.29
C GLU A 861 23.72 -45.73 24.78
#